data_AF-A0A182Y9E8-F1
#
_entry.id   AF-A0A182Y9E8-F1
#
_cell.length_a   1.000
_cell.length_b   1.000
_cell.length_c   1.000
_cell.angle_alpha   90.00
_cell.angle_beta   90.00
_cell.angle_gamma   90.00
#
_symmetry.space_group_name_H-M   'P 1'
#
loop_
_entity.id
_entity.type
_entity.pdbx_description
1 polymer ?
#
loop_
_entity_poly.entity_id
_entity_poly.type
_entity_poly.pdbx_seq_one_letter_code
_entity_poly.pdbx_strand_id
1 'polypeptide(L)'
;MTVEFSIRESMVVVNVQNLCPQVLILRWIYLYYGRRLRVSLFDGVVRMVPGYEFTMEKEIHEKEDRSYEVVLLCDVLGTNFRLRETVLINLLSPRKPRGLPINLTKLPVFEVPEYVKEVYLNGFLVNQHYSRNASLWLERFVKYREEKLDQSNYVDYLRMLNQIDEFDSQLQMERYTIENANLEETLPNEYLLAIDQFKVPPVLLDVGCHVQVFSDLSKSTITRGKIIDRSSCLIIQTEIPLRKLHSVRIVFPLNRTQFKMEYMALNHVCRLDLNSVLFPGPDSTAASAKTTKKVFKEELITQFEWFQECIATNQQQKQAIENIINRTAYPAPYILFGPPGTGKTCTIVEAVLQIWKLRKKSRILVTATSNFACNELTRRLLKYVPSTDIFRYFSLTTERDIHGMDLKVMEVSNMHYGKYETPSAQDFTQTRILVCTVMISARLLQLHVDRSMYDYIFIDECGSCKELSALVPIGCVGTDTGSGTLHASVVLAGDPKQLGPVTRMPYLRNTPHDVSLLERLMNLSIYQKDLNNNEYNPDMVTKLLDNYRSHGALFQFSNEQFYDGELRAKGDPAIINWAVNWHRLPNRAFPMIFHSVIGYMQKDALTLSYWNVQEANKVYEYVQLLLKEQINGRILQQEDIGIVTPYSSQVEFITNGLSMLGLDNIAVGSAEQYQGREKAVIIISTVRSNRTTVGFLADARRLNVALTRAQALTIIVGNPANLMKDRTWYKFLKLIRANKAIAGKIFNCNEPISEQTDEVEPMNGWNFA
;
A
#
# COMPACT_ATOMS: atom_id res chain seq x y z
N MET A 1 -27.04 12.62 -6.98
CA MET A 1 -26.50 13.31 -8.18
C MET A 1 -25.09 12.82 -8.37
N THR A 2 -24.70 12.43 -9.58
CA THR A 2 -23.30 12.17 -9.95
C THR A 2 -22.86 13.20 -10.98
N VAL A 3 -21.60 13.62 -10.88
CA VAL A 3 -21.02 14.59 -11.81
C VAL A 3 -19.64 14.11 -12.22
N GLU A 4 -19.42 14.04 -13.52
CA GLU A 4 -18.16 13.66 -14.12
C GLU A 4 -17.62 14.81 -14.94
N PHE A 5 -16.31 15.06 -14.83
CA PHE A 5 -15.62 16.03 -15.68
C PHE A 5 -14.60 15.30 -16.55
N SER A 6 -14.77 15.42 -17.87
CA SER A 6 -13.80 14.95 -18.85
C SER A 6 -12.77 16.06 -19.09
N ILE A 7 -11.55 15.89 -18.55
CA ILE A 7 -10.41 16.79 -18.79
C ILE A 7 -10.11 16.91 -20.29
N ARG A 8 -10.19 15.78 -21.02
CA ARG A 8 -9.89 15.73 -22.45
C ARG A 8 -10.88 16.54 -23.29
N GLU A 9 -12.16 16.45 -22.96
CA GLU A 9 -13.23 17.07 -23.74
C GLU A 9 -13.67 18.41 -23.14
N SER A 10 -13.11 18.80 -21.99
CA SER A 10 -13.51 19.98 -21.22
C SER A 10 -15.02 19.99 -20.96
N MET A 11 -15.60 18.83 -20.69
CA MET A 11 -17.04 18.62 -20.61
C MET A 11 -17.43 18.13 -19.22
N VAL A 12 -18.48 18.70 -18.65
CA VAL A 12 -19.12 18.21 -17.43
C VAL A 12 -20.39 17.46 -17.80
N VAL A 13 -20.47 16.21 -17.36
CA VAL A 13 -21.66 15.35 -17.45
C VAL A 13 -22.30 15.32 -16.07
N VAL A 14 -23.58 15.69 -15.97
CA VAL A 14 -24.34 15.64 -14.72
C VAL A 14 -25.48 14.63 -14.88
N ASN A 15 -25.53 13.65 -13.98
CA ASN A 15 -26.62 12.69 -13.87
C ASN A 15 -27.35 12.87 -12.53
N VAL A 16 -28.67 12.98 -12.58
CA VAL A 16 -29.54 13.17 -11.42
C VAL A 16 -30.66 12.14 -11.47
N GLN A 17 -30.75 11.30 -10.45
CA GLN A 17 -31.85 10.36 -10.27
C GLN A 17 -32.69 10.76 -9.06
N ASN A 18 -34.01 10.79 -9.22
CA ASN A 18 -34.92 11.02 -8.09
C ASN A 18 -35.20 9.70 -7.35
N LEU A 19 -34.53 9.49 -6.22
CA LEU A 19 -34.78 8.34 -5.33
C LEU A 19 -35.80 8.65 -4.21
N CYS A 20 -36.32 9.88 -4.16
CA CYS A 20 -37.32 10.26 -3.17
C CYS A 20 -38.71 9.71 -3.57
N PRO A 21 -39.58 9.40 -2.60
CA PRO A 21 -40.97 9.01 -2.88
C PRO A 21 -41.83 10.20 -3.34
N GLN A 22 -41.33 11.44 -3.24
CA GLN A 22 -41.98 12.66 -3.72
C GLN A 22 -41.49 13.08 -5.11
N VAL A 23 -42.33 13.86 -5.81
CA VAL A 23 -41.94 14.52 -7.05
C VAL A 23 -41.01 15.70 -6.73
N LEU A 24 -39.86 15.75 -7.39
CA LEU A 24 -38.91 16.86 -7.31
C LEU A 24 -39.05 17.76 -8.54
N ILE A 25 -38.92 19.06 -8.35
CA ILE A 25 -38.83 20.04 -9.43
C ILE A 25 -37.38 20.52 -9.50
N LEU A 26 -36.60 19.95 -10.42
CA LEU A 26 -35.24 20.39 -10.69
C LEU A 26 -35.30 21.74 -11.40
N ARG A 27 -34.68 22.75 -10.79
CA ARG A 27 -34.64 24.10 -11.36
C ARG A 27 -33.27 24.50 -11.85
N TRP A 28 -32.25 24.25 -11.04
CA TRP A 28 -30.92 24.79 -11.29
C TRP A 28 -29.82 23.79 -10.99
N ILE A 29 -28.80 23.82 -11.84
CA ILE A 29 -27.51 23.21 -11.59
C ILE A 29 -26.45 24.27 -11.89
N TYR A 30 -25.64 24.56 -10.89
CA TYR A 30 -24.67 25.64 -10.90
C TYR A 30 -23.27 25.12 -10.64
N LEU A 31 -22.27 25.71 -11.29
CA LEU A 31 -20.87 25.55 -10.95
C LEU A 31 -20.40 26.74 -10.11
N TYR A 32 -19.89 26.46 -8.91
CA TYR A 32 -19.36 27.43 -7.96
C TYR A 32 -17.85 27.25 -7.76
N TYR A 33 -17.18 28.35 -7.42
CA TYR A 33 -15.86 28.33 -6.81
C TYR A 33 -15.89 29.16 -5.53
N GLY A 34 -15.75 28.51 -4.38
CA GLY A 34 -16.01 29.12 -3.09
C GLY A 34 -17.44 29.69 -3.05
N ARG A 35 -17.58 30.98 -2.72
CA ARG A 35 -18.90 31.66 -2.69
C ARG A 35 -19.32 32.27 -4.04
N ARG A 36 -18.51 32.15 -5.09
CA ARG A 36 -18.78 32.79 -6.39
C ARG A 36 -19.39 31.79 -7.36
N LEU A 37 -20.55 32.13 -7.89
CA LEU A 37 -21.13 31.42 -9.03
C LEU A 37 -20.25 31.66 -10.26
N ARG A 38 -19.84 30.58 -10.94
CA ARG A 38 -19.02 30.62 -12.14
C ARG A 38 -19.86 30.41 -13.40
N VAL A 39 -20.60 29.30 -13.44
CA VAL A 39 -21.34 28.89 -14.64
C VAL A 39 -22.71 28.37 -14.23
N SER A 40 -23.76 28.76 -14.96
CA SER A 40 -25.05 28.05 -14.93
C SER A 40 -24.98 26.85 -15.87
N LEU A 41 -24.90 25.65 -15.30
CA LEU A 41 -24.87 24.41 -16.07
C LEU A 41 -26.27 24.15 -16.63
N PHE A 42 -27.28 24.22 -15.76
CA PHE A 42 -28.70 24.07 -16.10
C PHE A 42 -29.53 25.18 -15.45
N ASP A 43 -30.42 25.78 -16.24
CA ASP A 43 -31.46 26.70 -15.78
C ASP A 43 -32.75 26.37 -16.54
N GLY A 44 -33.72 25.78 -15.84
CA GLY A 44 -34.94 25.27 -16.44
C GLY A 44 -35.92 24.72 -15.41
N VAL A 45 -36.90 23.94 -15.86
CA VAL A 45 -37.86 23.29 -14.96
C VAL A 45 -38.08 21.86 -15.43
N VAL A 46 -37.61 20.89 -14.65
CA VAL A 46 -37.84 19.46 -14.91
C VAL A 46 -38.61 18.87 -13.75
N ARG A 47 -39.77 18.27 -14.07
CA ARG A 47 -40.58 17.55 -13.10
C ARG A 47 -40.10 16.11 -13.02
N MET A 48 -39.34 15.78 -11.98
CA MET A 48 -38.76 14.47 -11.75
C MET A 48 -39.69 13.65 -10.84
N VAL A 49 -40.47 12.74 -11.41
CA VAL A 49 -41.24 11.75 -10.64
C VAL A 49 -40.29 10.74 -9.95
N PRO A 50 -40.72 10.01 -8.90
CA PRO A 50 -39.89 8.96 -8.29
C PRO A 50 -39.34 7.99 -9.34
N GLY A 51 -38.04 7.73 -9.31
CA GLY A 51 -37.30 6.92 -10.29
C GLY A 51 -36.88 7.65 -11.58
N TYR A 52 -37.26 8.92 -11.77
CA TYR A 52 -36.88 9.68 -12.97
C TYR A 52 -35.39 10.02 -13.00
N GLU A 53 -34.77 9.88 -14.16
CA GLU A 53 -33.37 10.21 -14.43
C GLU A 53 -33.24 11.40 -15.38
N PHE A 54 -32.40 12.35 -15.00
CA PHE A 54 -32.03 13.52 -15.80
C PHE A 54 -30.53 13.50 -16.05
N THR A 55 -30.13 13.59 -17.31
CA THR A 55 -28.74 13.66 -17.75
C THR A 55 -28.52 14.90 -18.58
N MET A 56 -27.40 15.58 -18.37
CA MET A 56 -26.96 16.68 -19.21
C MET A 56 -25.45 16.68 -19.40
N GLU A 57 -25.02 17.30 -20.48
CA GLU A 57 -23.61 17.55 -20.79
C GLU A 57 -23.43 19.04 -21.06
N LYS A 58 -22.33 19.61 -20.56
CA LYS A 58 -22.00 21.02 -20.76
C LYS A 58 -20.50 21.17 -20.95
N GLU A 59 -20.09 21.81 -22.04
CA GLU A 59 -18.72 22.25 -22.19
C GLU A 59 -18.40 23.38 -21.20
N ILE A 60 -17.24 23.30 -20.56
CA ILE A 60 -16.75 24.28 -19.58
C ILE A 60 -15.40 24.79 -20.05
N HIS A 61 -15.32 26.08 -20.36
CA HIS A 61 -14.08 26.73 -20.80
C HIS A 61 -13.24 27.31 -19.66
N GLU A 62 -13.53 26.94 -18.42
CA GLU A 62 -12.78 27.38 -17.25
C GLU A 62 -11.39 26.70 -17.26
N LYS A 63 -10.31 27.50 -17.29
CA LYS A 63 -8.93 27.02 -17.46
C LYS A 63 -8.10 27.02 -16.18
N GLU A 64 -8.72 27.30 -15.04
CA GLU A 64 -8.01 27.30 -13.77
C GLU A 64 -8.06 25.91 -13.12
N ASP A 65 -6.90 25.29 -12.99
CA ASP A 65 -6.67 23.96 -12.40
C ASP A 65 -7.04 23.94 -10.90
N ARG A 66 -8.32 23.71 -10.60
CA ARG A 66 -8.92 23.90 -9.27
C ARG A 66 -10.13 22.98 -9.06
N SER A 67 -10.54 22.85 -7.81
CA SER A 67 -11.80 22.19 -7.41
C SER A 67 -12.97 23.17 -7.46
N TYR A 68 -14.11 22.70 -7.99
CA TYR A 68 -15.35 23.45 -8.15
C TYR A 68 -16.51 22.69 -7.54
N GLU A 69 -17.51 23.41 -7.03
CA GLU A 69 -18.73 22.85 -6.45
C GLU A 69 -19.85 22.87 -7.50
N VAL A 70 -20.35 21.71 -7.89
CA VAL A 70 -21.56 21.57 -8.69
C VAL A 70 -22.74 21.46 -7.74
N VAL A 71 -23.53 22.53 -7.67
CA VAL A 71 -24.65 22.68 -6.75
C VAL A 71 -25.96 22.49 -7.51
N LEU A 72 -26.74 21.50 -7.10
CA LEU A 72 -28.08 21.25 -7.59
C LEU A 72 -29.12 21.77 -6.61
N LEU A 73 -30.17 22.38 -7.14
CA LEU A 73 -31.30 22.91 -6.37
C LEU A 73 -32.63 22.38 -6.94
N CYS A 74 -33.39 21.69 -6.08
CA CYS A 74 -34.70 21.12 -6.40
C CYS A 74 -35.76 21.58 -5.39
N ASP A 75 -36.94 21.99 -5.86
CA ASP A 75 -38.09 22.18 -4.97
C ASP A 75 -38.82 20.84 -4.77
N VAL A 76 -39.24 20.53 -3.54
CA VAL A 76 -40.02 19.32 -3.25
C VAL A 76 -41.51 19.63 -3.42
N LEU A 77 -42.13 19.04 -4.44
CA LEU A 77 -43.50 19.38 -4.84
C LEU A 77 -44.50 19.14 -3.70
N GLY A 78 -45.32 20.14 -3.38
CA GLY A 78 -46.31 20.08 -2.31
C GLY A 78 -45.78 20.48 -0.92
N THR A 79 -44.53 20.96 -0.83
CA THR A 79 -43.94 21.46 0.42
C THR A 79 -43.22 22.79 0.20
N ASN A 80 -42.81 23.44 1.29
CA ASN A 80 -41.96 24.64 1.25
C ASN A 80 -40.46 24.30 1.33
N PHE A 81 -40.09 23.01 1.24
CA PHE A 81 -38.70 22.58 1.34
C PHE A 81 -38.01 22.60 -0.03
N ARG A 82 -36.73 22.98 -0.01
CA ARG A 82 -35.82 22.91 -1.15
C ARG A 82 -34.66 21.98 -0.82
N LEU A 83 -34.42 21.03 -1.68
CA LEU A 83 -33.28 20.13 -1.62
C LEU A 83 -32.08 20.81 -2.30
N ARG A 84 -30.94 20.78 -1.63
CA ARG A 84 -29.66 21.22 -2.17
C ARG A 84 -28.69 20.06 -2.10
N GLU A 85 -28.16 19.69 -3.25
CA GLU A 85 -27.08 18.72 -3.34
C GLU A 85 -25.82 19.41 -3.86
N THR A 86 -24.64 18.99 -3.42
CA THR A 86 -23.37 19.57 -3.87
C THR A 86 -22.37 18.46 -4.14
N VAL A 87 -21.83 18.43 -5.35
CA VAL A 87 -20.78 17.49 -5.78
C VAL A 87 -19.55 18.29 -6.15
N LEU A 88 -18.39 17.90 -5.64
CA LEU A 88 -17.11 18.51 -6.00
C LEU A 88 -16.58 17.88 -7.30
N ILE A 89 -16.16 18.72 -8.25
CA ILE A 89 -15.43 18.29 -9.44
C ILE A 89 -14.09 19.02 -9.53
N ASN A 90 -13.11 18.38 -10.17
CA ASN A 90 -11.80 18.97 -10.38
C ASN A 90 -11.62 19.28 -11.86
N LEU A 91 -11.51 20.57 -12.19
CA LEU A 91 -11.14 21.00 -13.53
C LEU A 91 -9.62 21.09 -13.58
N LEU A 92 -9.00 20.36 -14.51
CA LEU A 92 -7.57 20.40 -14.82
C LEU A 92 -7.38 20.68 -16.30
N SER A 93 -6.47 21.58 -16.62
CA SER A 93 -5.96 21.81 -17.95
C SER A 93 -4.88 20.76 -18.21
N PRO A 94 -5.02 19.93 -19.26
CA PRO A 94 -3.98 18.96 -19.56
C PRO A 94 -2.68 19.68 -19.94
N ARG A 95 -1.56 19.24 -19.37
CA ARG A 95 -0.25 19.70 -19.83
C ARG A 95 -0.06 19.34 -21.30
N LYS A 96 0.80 20.07 -22.00
CA LYS A 96 1.23 19.64 -23.33
C LYS A 96 1.94 18.28 -23.23
N PRO A 97 1.62 17.33 -24.11
CA PRO A 97 2.31 16.05 -24.14
C PRO A 97 3.78 16.29 -24.49
N ARG A 98 4.69 15.61 -23.80
CA ARG A 98 6.13 15.74 -24.05
C ARG A 98 6.57 15.02 -25.33
N GLY A 99 5.79 14.02 -25.75
CA GLY A 99 6.01 13.24 -26.96
C GLY A 99 4.88 12.27 -27.22
N LEU A 100 5.06 11.39 -28.21
CA LEU A 100 4.09 10.36 -28.54
C LEU A 100 4.18 9.18 -27.56
N PRO A 101 3.04 8.58 -27.15
CA PRO A 101 3.01 7.35 -26.37
C PRO A 101 3.81 6.23 -27.03
N ILE A 102 4.64 5.53 -26.26
CA ILE A 102 5.37 4.35 -26.74
C ILE A 102 4.53 3.09 -26.55
N ASN A 103 4.68 2.11 -27.44
CA ASN A 103 4.10 0.78 -27.24
C ASN A 103 4.94 -0.04 -26.26
N LEU A 104 4.27 -0.60 -25.25
CA LEU A 104 4.90 -1.57 -24.35
C LEU A 104 5.21 -2.86 -25.08
N THR A 105 6.48 -3.28 -25.07
CA THR A 105 6.86 -4.62 -25.54
C THR A 105 6.26 -5.70 -24.65
N LYS A 106 6.04 -6.90 -25.18
CA LYS A 106 5.53 -8.02 -24.36
C LYS A 106 6.60 -8.47 -23.37
N LEU A 107 6.19 -8.71 -22.12
CA LEU A 107 7.05 -9.36 -21.13
C LEU A 107 7.45 -10.76 -21.61
N PRO A 108 8.68 -11.21 -21.35
CA PRO A 108 9.09 -12.58 -21.64
C PRO A 108 8.18 -13.61 -20.97
N VAL A 109 8.16 -14.81 -21.53
CA VAL A 109 7.45 -15.94 -20.96
C VAL A 109 8.40 -16.67 -20.00
N PHE A 110 7.97 -16.81 -18.75
CA PHE A 110 8.66 -17.58 -17.72
C PHE A 110 7.68 -18.64 -17.25
N GLU A 111 7.67 -19.84 -17.81
CA GLU A 111 6.74 -20.87 -17.32
C GLU A 111 7.29 -21.53 -16.06
N VAL A 112 6.39 -21.85 -15.11
CA VAL A 112 6.74 -22.75 -14.01
C VAL A 112 7.04 -24.11 -14.64
N PRO A 113 8.26 -24.65 -14.48
CA PRO A 113 8.63 -25.90 -15.11
C PRO A 113 7.79 -27.06 -14.57
N GLU A 114 7.50 -28.05 -15.42
CA GLU A 114 6.64 -29.19 -15.05
C GLU A 114 7.18 -29.98 -13.86
N TYR A 115 8.51 -30.13 -13.77
CA TYR A 115 9.14 -30.80 -12.63
C TYR A 115 8.94 -30.06 -11.30
N VAL A 116 8.74 -28.73 -11.30
CA VAL A 116 8.43 -27.97 -10.07
C VAL A 116 7.00 -28.25 -9.65
N LYS A 117 6.06 -28.30 -10.61
CA LYS A 117 4.66 -28.66 -10.36
C LYS A 117 4.55 -30.09 -9.83
N GLU A 118 5.30 -31.02 -10.42
CA GLU A 118 5.38 -32.42 -9.99
C GLU A 118 5.79 -32.53 -8.51
N VAL A 119 6.89 -31.85 -8.12
CA VAL A 119 7.36 -31.83 -6.73
C VAL A 119 6.35 -31.15 -5.79
N TYR A 120 5.75 -30.04 -6.23
CA TYR A 120 4.72 -29.33 -5.48
C TYR A 120 3.51 -30.21 -5.16
N LEU A 121 2.95 -30.88 -6.18
CA LEU A 121 1.76 -31.74 -6.06
C LEU A 121 2.00 -32.97 -5.17
N ASN A 122 3.26 -33.36 -5.00
CA ASN A 122 3.67 -34.44 -4.10
C ASN A 122 4.19 -33.92 -2.74
N GLY A 123 3.87 -32.67 -2.39
CA GLY A 123 4.14 -32.10 -1.07
C GLY A 123 5.61 -31.92 -0.73
N PHE A 124 6.48 -31.77 -1.74
CA PHE A 124 7.94 -31.66 -1.58
C PHE A 124 8.59 -32.88 -0.89
N LEU A 125 7.93 -34.04 -0.90
CA LEU A 125 8.45 -35.29 -0.36
C LEU A 125 9.31 -36.01 -1.40
N VAL A 126 10.28 -36.82 -0.95
CA VAL A 126 11.05 -37.68 -1.85
C VAL A 126 10.11 -38.73 -2.45
N ASN A 127 10.07 -38.82 -3.79
CA ASN A 127 9.24 -39.77 -4.50
C ASN A 127 10.09 -40.55 -5.53
N GLN A 128 10.01 -41.88 -5.50
CA GLN A 128 10.75 -42.76 -6.42
C GLN A 128 10.27 -42.64 -7.87
N HIS A 129 9.05 -42.13 -8.09
CA HIS A 129 8.46 -41.94 -9.40
C HIS A 129 8.78 -40.58 -10.02
N TYR A 130 9.55 -39.73 -9.35
CA TYR A 130 9.91 -38.43 -9.90
C TYR A 130 10.70 -38.53 -11.20
N SER A 131 10.39 -37.61 -12.12
CA SER A 131 11.30 -37.33 -13.22
C SER A 131 12.70 -36.97 -12.70
N ARG A 132 13.75 -37.27 -13.48
CA ARG A 132 15.13 -36.95 -13.09
C ARG A 132 15.30 -35.47 -12.72
N ASN A 133 14.64 -34.58 -13.44
CA ASN A 133 14.69 -33.15 -13.17
C ASN A 133 13.96 -32.77 -11.87
N ALA A 134 12.83 -33.42 -11.55
CA ALA A 134 12.13 -33.22 -10.28
C ALA A 134 12.99 -33.66 -9.10
N SER A 135 13.64 -34.83 -9.18
CA SER A 135 14.55 -35.30 -8.14
C SER A 135 15.74 -34.34 -7.92
N LEU A 136 16.39 -33.89 -9.00
CA LEU A 136 17.52 -32.95 -8.91
C LEU A 136 17.09 -31.58 -8.39
N TRP A 137 15.91 -31.10 -8.78
CA TRP A 137 15.37 -29.84 -8.31
C TRP A 137 15.05 -29.91 -6.81
N LEU A 138 14.42 -30.99 -6.35
CA LEU A 138 14.10 -31.19 -4.93
C LEU A 138 15.37 -31.34 -4.09
N GLU A 139 16.36 -32.12 -4.54
CA GLU A 139 17.66 -32.25 -3.86
C GLU A 139 18.32 -30.87 -3.68
N ARG A 140 18.34 -30.07 -4.75
CA ARG A 140 18.88 -28.70 -4.70
C ARG A 140 18.06 -27.80 -3.77
N PHE A 141 16.73 -27.90 -3.79
CA PHE A 141 15.86 -27.11 -2.95
C PHE A 141 16.10 -27.39 -1.46
N VAL A 142 16.18 -28.68 -1.09
CA VAL A 142 16.48 -29.13 0.26
C VAL A 142 17.86 -28.64 0.68
N LYS A 143 18.87 -28.80 -0.17
CA LYS A 143 20.22 -28.28 0.06
C LYS A 143 20.21 -26.77 0.37
N TYR A 144 19.54 -25.96 -0.45
CA TYR A 144 19.49 -24.51 -0.22
C TYR A 144 18.71 -24.12 1.04
N ARG A 145 17.70 -24.90 1.44
CA ARG A 145 17.01 -24.70 2.73
C ARG A 145 17.96 -24.95 3.91
N GLU A 146 18.82 -25.95 3.81
CA GLU A 146 19.81 -26.29 4.85
C GLU A 146 20.96 -25.27 4.90
N GLU A 147 21.52 -24.91 3.75
CA GLU A 147 22.62 -23.94 3.63
C GLU A 147 22.18 -22.50 3.95
N LYS A 148 20.86 -22.22 3.86
CA LYS A 148 20.26 -20.88 3.88
C LYS A 148 20.73 -20.03 2.69
N LEU A 149 20.12 -18.85 2.55
CA LEU A 149 20.41 -17.96 1.43
C LEU A 149 21.81 -17.36 1.55
N ASP A 150 22.64 -17.58 0.53
CA ASP A 150 23.98 -17.02 0.39
C ASP A 150 24.23 -16.51 -1.03
N GLN A 151 25.42 -15.95 -1.27
CA GLN A 151 25.80 -15.42 -2.57
C GLN A 151 25.74 -16.46 -3.71
N SER A 152 26.13 -17.70 -3.44
CA SER A 152 26.26 -18.77 -4.44
C SER A 152 24.92 -19.34 -4.88
N ASN A 153 23.94 -19.39 -3.98
CA ASN A 153 22.60 -19.91 -4.24
C ASN A 153 21.55 -18.82 -4.47
N TYR A 154 21.87 -17.55 -4.25
CA TYR A 154 20.93 -16.42 -4.22
C TYR A 154 19.89 -16.40 -5.34
N VAL A 155 20.36 -16.36 -6.58
CA VAL A 155 19.49 -16.19 -7.75
C VAL A 155 18.64 -17.42 -8.00
N ASP A 156 19.23 -18.61 -7.86
CA ASP A 156 18.52 -19.87 -8.13
C ASP A 156 17.50 -20.13 -7.03
N TYR A 157 17.88 -19.96 -5.76
CA TYR A 157 16.99 -20.22 -4.64
C TYR A 157 15.78 -19.27 -4.63
N LEU A 158 15.99 -17.95 -4.82
CA LEU A 158 14.87 -17.01 -4.94
C LEU A 158 13.98 -17.30 -6.15
N ARG A 159 14.55 -17.78 -7.28
CA ARG A 159 13.76 -18.21 -8.44
C ARG A 159 12.89 -19.41 -8.11
N MET A 160 13.44 -20.41 -7.41
CA MET A 160 12.71 -21.61 -6.98
C MET A 160 11.53 -21.25 -6.07
N LEU A 161 11.76 -20.37 -5.08
CA LEU A 161 10.71 -19.88 -4.19
C LEU A 161 9.61 -19.11 -4.95
N ASN A 162 9.99 -18.30 -5.94
CA ASN A 162 9.01 -17.58 -6.76
C ASN A 162 8.18 -18.51 -7.66
N GLN A 163 8.78 -19.59 -8.18
CA GLN A 163 8.07 -20.61 -8.96
C GLN A 163 7.03 -21.35 -8.12
N ILE A 164 7.37 -21.66 -6.86
CA ILE A 164 6.43 -22.26 -5.90
C ILE A 164 5.25 -21.30 -5.66
N ASP A 165 5.52 -20.03 -5.36
CA ASP A 165 4.48 -19.02 -5.09
C ASP A 165 3.58 -18.75 -6.30
N GLU A 166 4.18 -18.69 -7.50
CA GLU A 166 3.44 -18.51 -8.74
C GLU A 166 2.51 -19.68 -9.01
N PHE A 167 2.97 -20.91 -8.80
CA PHE A 167 2.16 -22.10 -9.04
C PHE A 167 1.07 -22.28 -7.99
N ASP A 168 1.35 -22.07 -6.70
CA ASP A 168 0.29 -22.05 -5.68
C ASP A 168 -0.74 -20.98 -6.01
N SER A 169 -0.31 -19.76 -6.34
CA SER A 169 -1.21 -18.67 -6.73
C SER A 169 -2.06 -19.03 -7.96
N GLN A 170 -1.51 -19.77 -8.91
CA GLN A 170 -2.25 -20.27 -10.06
C GLN A 170 -3.33 -21.28 -9.63
N LEU A 171 -2.98 -22.28 -8.83
CA LEU A 171 -3.93 -23.27 -8.31
C LEU A 171 -5.03 -22.63 -7.46
N GLN A 172 -4.70 -21.63 -6.62
CA GLN A 172 -5.70 -20.90 -5.84
C GLN A 172 -6.71 -20.17 -6.74
N MET A 173 -6.27 -19.60 -7.85
CA MET A 173 -7.15 -18.92 -8.81
C MET A 173 -8.00 -19.93 -9.60
N GLU A 174 -7.44 -21.08 -9.96
CA GLU A 174 -8.15 -22.16 -10.68
C GLU A 174 -9.32 -22.73 -9.88
N ARG A 175 -9.25 -22.72 -8.53
CA ARG A 175 -10.36 -23.12 -7.65
C ARG A 175 -11.63 -22.29 -7.84
N TYR A 176 -11.52 -21.08 -8.40
CA TYR A 176 -12.65 -20.21 -8.70
C TYR A 176 -13.28 -20.48 -10.07
N THR A 177 -12.79 -21.47 -10.82
CA THR A 177 -13.38 -21.85 -12.09
C THR A 177 -14.81 -22.35 -11.89
N ILE A 178 -15.74 -21.81 -12.67
CA ILE A 178 -17.14 -22.23 -12.69
C ILE A 178 -17.38 -22.91 -14.03
N GLU A 179 -17.65 -24.21 -14.00
CA GLU A 179 -17.82 -25.03 -15.23
C GLU A 179 -19.17 -24.78 -15.93
N ASN A 180 -20.19 -24.38 -15.16
CA ASN A 180 -21.56 -24.20 -15.65
C ASN A 180 -22.18 -22.94 -15.03
N ALA A 181 -21.62 -21.78 -15.34
CA ALA A 181 -22.06 -20.48 -14.84
C ALA A 181 -23.29 -19.97 -15.59
N ASN A 182 -24.11 -19.20 -14.87
CA ASN A 182 -25.20 -18.41 -15.40
C ASN A 182 -24.92 -16.93 -15.12
N LEU A 183 -24.96 -16.13 -16.17
CA LEU A 183 -24.73 -14.70 -16.16
C LEU A 183 -26.04 -13.96 -16.42
N GLU A 184 -26.20 -12.81 -15.79
CA GLU A 184 -27.30 -11.88 -16.07
C GLU A 184 -26.72 -10.61 -16.70
N GLU A 185 -27.19 -10.24 -17.88
CA GLU A 185 -26.75 -9.00 -18.52
C GLU A 185 -27.38 -7.80 -17.80
N THR A 186 -26.52 -6.88 -17.37
CA THR A 186 -26.91 -5.65 -16.66
C THR A 186 -26.85 -4.45 -17.59
N LEU A 187 -25.77 -4.33 -18.35
CA LEU A 187 -25.54 -3.38 -19.43
C LEU A 187 -24.85 -4.10 -20.60
N PRO A 188 -24.80 -3.52 -21.81
CA PRO A 188 -24.05 -4.12 -22.92
C PRO A 188 -22.60 -4.40 -22.52
N ASN A 189 -22.18 -5.67 -22.62
CA ASN A 189 -20.88 -6.20 -22.19
C ASN A 189 -20.66 -6.35 -20.68
N GLU A 190 -21.66 -6.08 -19.84
CA GLU A 190 -21.55 -6.15 -18.38
C GLU A 190 -22.51 -7.18 -17.81
N TYR A 191 -21.95 -8.14 -17.08
CA TYR A 191 -22.66 -9.31 -16.61
C TYR A 191 -22.50 -9.51 -15.12
N LEU A 192 -23.61 -9.73 -14.44
CA LEU A 192 -23.65 -10.13 -13.05
C LEU A 192 -23.37 -11.63 -12.91
N LEU A 193 -22.44 -11.97 -12.01
CA LEU A 193 -22.14 -13.32 -11.57
C LEU A 193 -22.39 -13.42 -10.06
N ALA A 194 -23.37 -14.25 -9.68
CA ALA A 194 -23.70 -14.48 -8.29
C ALA A 194 -22.62 -15.32 -7.57
N ILE A 195 -22.33 -14.99 -6.31
CA ILE A 195 -21.23 -15.63 -5.56
C ILE A 195 -21.55 -17.07 -5.15
N ASP A 196 -22.83 -17.42 -5.03
CA ASP A 196 -23.29 -18.78 -4.72
C ASP A 196 -22.99 -19.80 -5.82
N GLN A 197 -22.63 -19.35 -7.02
CA GLN A 197 -22.18 -20.21 -8.12
C GLN A 197 -20.74 -20.72 -7.94
N PHE A 198 -19.97 -20.15 -7.02
CA PHE A 198 -18.62 -20.61 -6.73
C PHE A 198 -18.62 -21.79 -5.75
N LYS A 199 -17.80 -22.82 -6.03
CA LYS A 199 -17.60 -23.96 -5.11
C LYS A 199 -16.91 -23.55 -3.81
N VAL A 200 -16.04 -22.55 -3.88
CA VAL A 200 -15.33 -21.98 -2.74
C VAL A 200 -15.47 -20.46 -2.79
N PRO A 201 -15.58 -19.77 -1.64
CA PRO A 201 -15.76 -18.33 -1.64
C PRO A 201 -14.61 -17.61 -2.39
N PRO A 202 -14.91 -16.68 -3.33
CA PRO A 202 -13.93 -16.06 -4.22
C PRO A 202 -13.10 -14.95 -3.53
N VAL A 203 -12.40 -15.30 -2.46
CA VAL A 203 -11.73 -14.32 -1.59
C VAL A 203 -10.64 -13.52 -2.32
N LEU A 204 -9.94 -14.11 -3.29
CA LEU A 204 -8.84 -13.48 -4.02
C LEU A 204 -9.26 -12.73 -5.31
N LEU A 205 -10.52 -12.84 -5.74
CA LEU A 205 -10.99 -12.15 -6.93
C LEU A 205 -11.36 -10.69 -6.61
N ASP A 206 -10.70 -9.72 -7.22
CA ASP A 206 -10.94 -8.30 -6.94
C ASP A 206 -11.16 -7.52 -8.24
N VAL A 207 -11.62 -6.28 -8.15
CA VAL A 207 -11.78 -5.36 -9.28
C VAL A 207 -10.46 -5.26 -10.05
N GLY A 208 -10.52 -5.47 -11.36
CA GLY A 208 -9.39 -5.53 -12.28
C GLY A 208 -8.83 -6.94 -12.53
N CYS A 209 -9.26 -7.97 -11.79
CA CYS A 209 -8.91 -9.36 -12.10
C CYS A 209 -9.43 -9.74 -13.50
N HIS A 210 -8.61 -10.49 -14.24
CA HIS A 210 -8.95 -10.94 -15.58
C HIS A 210 -9.97 -12.08 -15.51
N VAL A 211 -10.85 -12.12 -16.49
CA VAL A 211 -11.89 -13.14 -16.65
C VAL A 211 -11.81 -13.69 -18.07
N GLN A 212 -12.02 -14.99 -18.21
CA GLN A 212 -12.18 -15.67 -19.49
C GLN A 212 -13.50 -16.43 -19.49
N VAL A 213 -14.36 -16.10 -20.43
CA VAL A 213 -15.67 -16.73 -20.63
C VAL A 213 -15.62 -17.62 -21.88
N PHE A 214 -15.95 -18.88 -21.70
CA PHE A 214 -15.99 -19.90 -22.74
C PHE A 214 -17.46 -20.18 -23.07
N SER A 215 -17.93 -19.66 -24.21
CA SER A 215 -19.35 -19.69 -24.59
C SER A 215 -19.82 -21.04 -25.16
N ASP A 216 -18.90 -21.90 -25.58
CA ASP A 216 -19.17 -23.23 -26.12
C ASP A 216 -18.16 -24.21 -25.53
N LEU A 217 -18.63 -25.24 -24.81
CA LEU A 217 -17.75 -26.26 -24.21
C LEU A 217 -17.02 -27.09 -25.30
N SER A 218 -17.53 -27.07 -26.54
CA SER A 218 -16.99 -27.80 -27.69
C SER A 218 -16.13 -26.96 -28.64
N LYS A 219 -16.26 -25.62 -28.61
CA LYS A 219 -15.48 -24.68 -29.45
C LYS A 219 -14.72 -23.71 -28.58
N SER A 220 -13.41 -23.60 -28.79
CA SER A 220 -12.44 -22.77 -28.06
C SER A 220 -12.63 -21.24 -28.24
N THR A 221 -13.86 -20.74 -28.33
CA THR A 221 -14.12 -19.30 -28.42
C THR A 221 -14.04 -18.71 -27.02
N ILE A 222 -12.96 -17.98 -26.76
CA ILE A 222 -12.69 -17.35 -25.47
C ILE A 222 -12.98 -15.86 -25.60
N THR A 223 -13.92 -15.38 -24.78
CA THR A 223 -14.13 -13.95 -24.60
C THR A 223 -13.40 -13.50 -23.34
N ARG A 224 -12.55 -12.48 -23.46
CA ARG A 224 -11.81 -11.93 -22.32
C ARG A 224 -12.60 -10.79 -21.70
N GLY A 225 -12.38 -10.59 -20.41
CA GLY A 225 -12.98 -9.51 -19.65
C GLY A 225 -12.23 -9.24 -18.35
N LYS A 226 -12.81 -8.39 -17.52
CA LYS A 226 -12.33 -8.05 -16.18
C LYS A 226 -13.48 -7.89 -15.20
N ILE A 227 -13.19 -8.07 -13.92
CA ILE A 227 -14.12 -7.69 -12.85
C ILE A 227 -14.09 -6.16 -12.74
N ILE A 228 -15.25 -5.51 -12.79
CA ILE A 228 -15.38 -4.05 -12.63
C ILE A 228 -16.02 -3.64 -11.31
N ASP A 229 -16.79 -4.52 -10.68
CA ASP A 229 -17.36 -4.31 -9.35
C ASP A 229 -17.36 -5.61 -8.52
N ARG A 230 -17.22 -5.45 -7.20
CA ARG A 230 -17.26 -6.53 -6.21
C ARG A 230 -18.05 -6.05 -4.98
N SER A 231 -19.26 -6.58 -4.84
CA SER A 231 -20.14 -6.34 -3.71
C SER A 231 -20.69 -7.68 -3.19
N SER A 232 -22.02 -7.85 -3.11
CA SER A 232 -22.66 -9.15 -2.90
C SER A 232 -22.63 -10.06 -4.14
N CYS A 233 -22.22 -9.51 -5.29
CA CYS A 233 -21.99 -10.21 -6.54
C CYS A 233 -20.68 -9.71 -7.21
N LEU A 234 -20.30 -10.33 -8.33
CA LEU A 234 -19.25 -9.82 -9.20
C LEU A 234 -19.87 -9.27 -10.48
N ILE A 235 -19.47 -8.07 -10.89
CA ILE A 235 -19.81 -7.54 -12.23
C ILE A 235 -18.60 -7.73 -13.15
N ILE A 236 -18.81 -8.43 -14.25
CA ILE A 236 -17.81 -8.78 -15.25
C ILE A 236 -18.06 -7.96 -16.51
N GLN A 237 -17.08 -7.17 -16.92
CA GLN A 237 -17.09 -6.46 -18.20
C GLN A 237 -16.23 -7.20 -19.22
N THR A 238 -16.81 -7.57 -20.37
CA THR A 238 -16.10 -8.27 -21.45
C THR A 238 -15.66 -7.32 -22.58
N GLU A 239 -14.63 -7.73 -23.33
CA GLU A 239 -14.12 -6.97 -24.48
C GLU A 239 -15.14 -6.88 -25.64
N ILE A 240 -16.02 -7.88 -25.76
CA ILE A 240 -17.09 -7.99 -26.75
C ILE A 240 -18.34 -8.63 -26.12
N PRO A 241 -19.54 -8.43 -26.69
CA PRO A 241 -20.76 -9.01 -26.13
C PRO A 241 -20.72 -10.55 -26.14
N LEU A 242 -21.23 -11.16 -25.07
CA LEU A 242 -21.33 -12.60 -24.95
C LEU A 242 -22.53 -13.10 -25.76
N ARG A 243 -22.32 -14.15 -26.54
CA ARG A 243 -23.40 -14.76 -27.35
C ARG A 243 -24.31 -15.67 -26.54
N LYS A 244 -23.84 -16.15 -25.39
CA LYS A 244 -24.52 -17.09 -24.51
C LYS A 244 -24.22 -16.69 -23.06
N LEU A 245 -25.27 -16.65 -22.23
CA LEU A 245 -25.17 -16.25 -20.83
C LEU A 245 -25.39 -17.42 -19.86
N HIS A 246 -26.02 -18.49 -20.32
CA HIS A 246 -26.29 -19.68 -19.52
C HIS A 246 -25.36 -20.83 -19.89
N SER A 247 -25.00 -21.64 -18.91
CA SER A 247 -24.10 -22.78 -19.08
C SER A 247 -22.83 -22.42 -19.85
N VAL A 248 -22.13 -21.43 -19.34
CA VAL A 248 -20.81 -21.00 -19.82
C VAL A 248 -19.75 -21.39 -18.80
N ARG A 249 -18.54 -21.71 -19.28
CA ARG A 249 -17.41 -21.92 -18.38
C ARG A 249 -16.70 -20.59 -18.14
N ILE A 250 -16.43 -20.26 -16.89
CA ILE A 250 -15.73 -19.03 -16.49
C ILE A 250 -14.45 -19.39 -15.76
N VAL A 251 -13.32 -18.85 -16.23
CA VAL A 251 -11.99 -19.03 -15.65
C VAL A 251 -11.41 -17.67 -15.26
N PHE A 252 -10.73 -17.63 -14.12
CA PHE A 252 -10.08 -16.43 -13.60
C PHE A 252 -8.55 -16.62 -13.63
N PRO A 253 -7.87 -16.31 -14.75
CA PRO A 253 -6.42 -16.53 -14.85
C PRO A 253 -5.63 -15.63 -13.90
N LEU A 254 -4.56 -16.17 -13.32
CA LEU A 254 -3.60 -15.42 -12.50
C LEU A 254 -2.99 -14.26 -13.30
N ASN A 255 -2.93 -13.07 -12.69
CA ASN A 255 -2.14 -11.97 -13.24
C ASN A 255 -0.64 -12.20 -12.96
N ARG A 256 0.06 -12.74 -13.96
CA ARG A 256 1.48 -13.11 -13.86
C ARG A 256 2.46 -11.94 -14.03
N THR A 257 1.97 -10.71 -14.15
CA THR A 257 2.81 -9.53 -14.45
C THR A 257 3.91 -9.34 -13.41
N GLN A 258 3.57 -9.42 -12.12
CA GLN A 258 4.53 -9.25 -11.03
C GLN A 258 5.64 -10.32 -11.08
N PHE A 259 5.26 -11.60 -11.12
CA PHE A 259 6.20 -12.72 -11.23
C PHE A 259 7.16 -12.56 -12.41
N LYS A 260 6.64 -12.20 -13.59
CA LYS A 260 7.46 -11.95 -14.79
C LYS A 260 8.49 -10.85 -14.57
N MET A 261 8.12 -9.76 -13.90
CA MET A 261 9.04 -8.66 -13.61
C MET A 261 10.12 -9.07 -12.60
N GLU A 262 9.76 -9.85 -11.58
CA GLU A 262 10.71 -10.40 -10.60
C GLU A 262 11.70 -11.38 -11.26
N TYR A 263 11.24 -12.25 -12.18
CA TYR A 263 12.15 -13.10 -12.96
C TYR A 263 13.10 -12.30 -13.86
N MET A 264 12.60 -11.21 -14.47
CA MET A 264 13.45 -10.30 -15.25
C MET A 264 14.52 -9.66 -14.37
N ALA A 265 14.14 -9.21 -13.16
CA ALA A 265 15.07 -8.66 -12.19
C ALA A 265 16.16 -9.68 -11.84
N LEU A 266 15.81 -10.93 -11.54
CA LEU A 266 16.78 -12.00 -11.27
C LEU A 266 17.72 -12.26 -12.45
N ASN A 267 17.23 -12.24 -13.69
CA ASN A 267 18.06 -12.40 -14.90
C ASN A 267 19.08 -11.27 -15.11
N HIS A 268 18.88 -10.12 -14.45
CA HIS A 268 19.77 -8.99 -14.52
C HIS A 268 20.70 -8.92 -13.32
N VAL A 269 20.17 -9.19 -12.13
CA VAL A 269 20.94 -9.28 -10.88
C VAL A 269 21.99 -10.39 -10.94
N CYS A 270 21.72 -11.50 -11.64
CA CYS A 270 22.69 -12.59 -11.77
C CYS A 270 24.00 -12.22 -12.48
N ARG A 271 24.06 -11.07 -13.15
CA ARG A 271 25.26 -10.55 -13.82
C ARG A 271 26.10 -9.67 -12.91
N LEU A 272 25.55 -9.24 -11.77
CA LEU A 272 26.22 -8.39 -10.81
C LEU A 272 27.21 -9.20 -9.95
N ASP A 273 28.22 -8.51 -9.43
CA ASP A 273 29.00 -9.04 -8.31
C ASP A 273 28.16 -8.98 -7.03
N LEU A 274 27.52 -10.11 -6.72
CA LEU A 274 26.65 -10.23 -5.55
C LEU A 274 27.39 -10.02 -4.22
N ASN A 275 28.70 -10.30 -4.15
CA ASN A 275 29.47 -10.10 -2.93
C ASN A 275 29.65 -8.62 -2.59
N SER A 276 29.74 -7.73 -3.57
CA SER A 276 29.86 -6.29 -3.29
C SER A 276 28.50 -5.62 -3.14
N VAL A 277 27.44 -6.14 -3.79
CA VAL A 277 26.12 -5.49 -3.80
C VAL A 277 25.17 -6.06 -2.74
N LEU A 278 24.96 -7.38 -2.70
CA LEU A 278 23.87 -8.01 -1.91
C LEU A 278 24.35 -8.88 -0.74
N PHE A 279 25.65 -9.20 -0.70
CA PHE A 279 26.33 -9.91 0.39
C PHE A 279 27.65 -9.24 0.80
N PRO A 280 27.66 -7.91 1.03
CA PRO A 280 28.89 -7.19 1.37
C PRO A 280 29.46 -7.65 2.72
N GLY A 281 30.73 -8.06 2.70
CA GLY A 281 31.52 -8.41 3.89
C GLY A 281 32.25 -7.21 4.50
N PRO A 282 32.93 -7.39 5.65
CA PRO A 282 33.63 -6.30 6.37
C PRO A 282 34.66 -5.53 5.52
N ASP A 283 35.42 -6.24 4.68
CA ASP A 283 36.43 -5.65 3.79
C ASP A 283 35.82 -4.76 2.69
N SER A 284 34.51 -4.85 2.48
CA SER A 284 33.80 -4.11 1.43
C SER A 284 33.70 -2.61 1.73
N THR A 285 33.78 -2.19 3.00
CA THR A 285 33.65 -0.77 3.39
C THR A 285 34.80 0.09 2.85
N ALA A 286 36.05 -0.33 3.09
CA ALA A 286 37.23 0.34 2.53
C ALA A 286 37.29 0.25 0.99
N ALA A 287 36.76 -0.85 0.41
CA ALA A 287 36.62 -1.00 -1.03
C ALA A 287 35.54 -0.07 -1.63
N SER A 288 34.47 0.20 -0.89
CA SER A 288 33.35 1.06 -1.32
C SER A 288 33.83 2.49 -1.59
N ALA A 289 34.55 3.11 -0.66
CA ALA A 289 35.10 4.45 -0.85
C ALA A 289 36.05 4.57 -2.07
N LYS A 290 36.87 3.55 -2.32
CA LYS A 290 37.75 3.50 -3.51
C LYS A 290 36.94 3.32 -4.80
N THR A 291 35.91 2.47 -4.75
CA THR A 291 35.04 2.16 -5.89
C THR A 291 34.20 3.38 -6.28
N THR A 292 33.57 4.05 -5.32
CA THR A 292 32.82 5.30 -5.56
C THR A 292 33.67 6.36 -6.25
N LYS A 293 34.89 6.62 -5.74
CA LYS A 293 35.83 7.57 -6.36
C LYS A 293 36.21 7.17 -7.79
N LYS A 294 36.41 5.87 -8.04
CA LYS A 294 36.78 5.34 -9.36
C LYS A 294 35.64 5.45 -10.37
N VAL A 295 34.41 5.14 -9.97
CA VAL A 295 33.24 5.06 -10.85
C VAL A 295 32.70 6.46 -11.17
N PHE A 296 32.44 7.28 -10.15
CA PHE A 296 31.76 8.56 -10.37
C PHE A 296 32.71 9.74 -10.60
N LYS A 297 33.97 9.64 -10.14
CA LYS A 297 35.00 10.70 -10.29
C LYS A 297 34.48 12.08 -9.85
N GLU A 298 33.73 12.09 -8.77
CA GLU A 298 33.02 13.25 -8.23
C GLU A 298 33.67 13.73 -6.93
N GLU A 299 33.70 15.05 -6.72
CA GLU A 299 34.15 15.64 -5.45
C GLU A 299 33.13 15.36 -4.33
N LEU A 300 33.63 15.27 -3.09
CA LEU A 300 32.81 15.13 -1.90
C LEU A 300 32.07 16.43 -1.62
N ILE A 301 30.77 16.31 -1.38
CA ILE A 301 29.92 17.44 -0.98
C ILE A 301 29.90 17.49 0.54
N THR A 302 30.33 18.62 1.09
CA THR A 302 30.42 18.86 2.55
C THR A 302 29.61 20.07 3.02
N GLN A 303 29.10 20.86 2.08
CA GLN A 303 28.30 22.06 2.37
C GLN A 303 26.90 21.88 1.81
N PHE A 304 25.90 22.11 2.66
CA PHE A 304 24.49 21.93 2.33
C PHE A 304 23.71 23.18 2.70
N GLU A 305 22.89 23.63 1.75
CA GLU A 305 21.85 24.61 2.00
C GLU A 305 20.52 23.84 2.04
N TRP A 306 19.97 23.70 3.24
CA TRP A 306 18.82 22.84 3.52
C TRP A 306 17.52 23.45 2.97
N PHE A 307 16.75 22.67 2.22
CA PHE A 307 15.42 23.07 1.77
C PHE A 307 14.40 23.01 2.91
N GLN A 308 14.60 22.10 3.85
CA GLN A 308 13.78 21.93 5.05
C GLN A 308 14.57 22.33 6.30
N GLU A 309 14.16 23.41 6.96
CA GLU A 309 14.85 23.94 8.16
C GLU A 309 14.93 22.92 9.31
N CYS A 310 13.91 22.06 9.47
CA CYS A 310 13.89 21.06 10.53
C CYS A 310 15.07 20.06 10.40
N ILE A 311 15.49 19.75 9.18
CA ILE A 311 16.64 18.85 8.92
C ILE A 311 17.95 19.50 9.35
N ALA A 312 18.06 20.82 9.21
CA ALA A 312 19.24 21.58 9.63
C ALA A 312 19.52 21.47 11.15
N THR A 313 18.60 20.94 11.95
CA THR A 313 18.78 20.74 13.39
C THR A 313 18.85 19.27 13.81
N ASN A 314 18.61 18.32 12.89
CA ASN A 314 18.61 16.89 13.18
C ASN A 314 19.88 16.20 12.65
N GLN A 315 20.78 15.81 13.56
CA GLN A 315 22.07 15.21 13.20
C GLN A 315 21.95 13.90 12.43
N GLN A 316 21.01 13.02 12.80
CA GLN A 316 20.80 11.75 12.10
C GLN A 316 20.34 12.00 10.66
N GLN A 317 19.38 12.90 10.45
CA GLN A 317 18.90 13.22 9.10
C GLN A 317 20.01 13.84 8.24
N LYS A 318 20.81 14.76 8.79
CA LYS A 318 21.99 15.33 8.10
C LYS A 318 22.98 14.25 7.67
N GLN A 319 23.39 13.38 8.60
CA GLN A 319 24.33 12.30 8.32
C GLN A 319 23.81 11.38 7.20
N ALA A 320 22.53 11.03 7.24
CA ALA A 320 21.91 10.23 6.18
C ALA A 320 22.02 10.92 4.82
N ILE A 321 21.70 12.21 4.75
CA ILE A 321 21.72 12.98 3.50
C ILE A 321 23.14 13.13 2.96
N GLU A 322 24.10 13.44 3.83
CA GLU A 322 25.53 13.49 3.51
C GLU A 322 26.02 12.18 2.90
N ASN A 323 25.68 11.05 3.53
CA ASN A 323 26.13 9.72 3.11
C ASN A 323 25.44 9.27 1.81
N ILE A 324 24.15 9.54 1.66
CA ILE A 324 23.40 9.25 0.44
C ILE A 324 23.97 10.02 -0.75
N ILE A 325 24.18 11.33 -0.61
CA ILE A 325 24.68 12.18 -1.71
C ILE A 325 26.11 11.78 -2.11
N ASN A 326 26.94 11.46 -1.13
CA ASN A 326 28.34 11.05 -1.35
C ASN A 326 28.49 9.55 -1.66
N ARG A 327 27.39 8.78 -1.70
CA ARG A 327 27.35 7.36 -2.10
C ARG A 327 28.33 6.50 -1.27
N THR A 328 28.33 6.70 0.05
CA THR A 328 29.31 6.06 0.96
C THR A 328 29.24 4.54 0.95
N ALA A 329 28.03 3.98 0.85
CA ALA A 329 27.80 2.54 0.80
C ALA A 329 28.03 1.90 -0.57
N TYR A 330 28.12 2.68 -1.66
CA TYR A 330 28.17 2.12 -3.01
C TYR A 330 29.41 1.21 -3.20
N PRO A 331 29.25 0.00 -3.78
CA PRO A 331 28.09 -0.49 -4.53
C PRO A 331 27.00 -1.20 -3.72
N ALA A 332 27.18 -1.34 -2.40
CA ALA A 332 26.16 -1.87 -1.53
C ALA A 332 25.03 -0.84 -1.28
N PRO A 333 23.79 -1.28 -0.95
CA PRO A 333 22.72 -0.36 -0.63
C PRO A 333 22.92 0.39 0.69
N TYR A 334 22.68 1.70 0.70
CA TYR A 334 22.60 2.48 1.93
C TYR A 334 21.25 2.25 2.62
N ILE A 335 21.22 2.03 3.95
CA ILE A 335 19.97 1.81 4.69
C ILE A 335 19.59 3.05 5.50
N LEU A 336 18.44 3.62 5.17
CA LEU A 336 17.76 4.61 6.00
C LEU A 336 16.70 3.91 6.86
N PHE A 337 17.09 3.53 8.08
CA PHE A 337 16.19 2.94 9.06
C PHE A 337 15.36 4.04 9.72
N GLY A 338 14.10 4.18 9.31
CA GLY A 338 13.18 5.18 9.83
C GLY A 338 11.99 4.57 10.57
N PRO A 339 12.07 4.41 11.91
CA PRO A 339 10.92 4.11 12.77
C PRO A 339 9.72 5.06 12.54
N PRO A 340 8.49 4.72 12.99
CA PRO A 340 7.31 5.54 12.77
C PRO A 340 7.50 6.97 13.25
N GLY A 341 7.04 7.94 12.46
CA GLY A 341 7.06 9.36 12.85
C GLY A 341 8.44 10.03 12.87
N THR A 342 9.51 9.35 12.44
CA THR A 342 10.88 9.88 12.52
C THR A 342 11.32 10.79 11.37
N GLY A 343 10.40 11.10 10.44
CA GLY A 343 10.71 11.96 9.30
C GLY A 343 11.46 11.26 8.15
N LYS A 344 11.33 9.93 8.01
CA LYS A 344 11.90 9.14 6.91
C LYS A 344 11.63 9.77 5.53
N THR A 345 10.35 10.02 5.22
CA THR A 345 9.95 10.66 3.96
C THR A 345 10.50 12.08 3.81
N CYS A 346 10.60 12.88 4.89
CA CYS A 346 11.25 14.20 4.84
C CYS A 346 12.73 14.08 4.47
N THR A 347 13.41 13.08 5.02
CA THR A 347 14.83 12.80 4.78
C THR A 347 15.07 12.37 3.34
N ILE A 348 14.21 11.48 2.79
CA ILE A 348 14.26 11.08 1.38
C ILE A 348 14.04 12.30 0.48
N VAL A 349 13.00 13.10 0.73
CA VAL A 349 12.71 14.30 -0.05
C VAL A 349 13.91 15.24 -0.05
N GLU A 350 14.51 15.51 1.11
CA GLU A 350 15.69 16.36 1.19
C GLU A 350 16.87 15.78 0.42
N ALA A 351 17.17 14.49 0.58
CA ALA A 351 18.25 13.84 -0.14
C ALA A 351 18.05 13.98 -1.67
N VAL A 352 16.83 13.76 -2.16
CA VAL A 352 16.48 13.94 -3.57
C VAL A 352 16.68 15.40 -4.01
N LEU A 353 16.25 16.38 -3.22
CA LEU A 353 16.42 17.81 -3.53
C LEU A 353 17.89 18.23 -3.56
N GLN A 354 18.70 17.72 -2.62
CA GLN A 354 20.12 18.00 -2.56
C GLN A 354 20.88 17.35 -3.73
N ILE A 355 20.55 16.11 -4.11
CA ILE A 355 21.10 15.49 -5.34
C ILE A 355 20.67 16.31 -6.56
N TRP A 356 19.38 16.68 -6.65
CA TRP A 356 18.85 17.48 -7.74
C TRP A 356 19.60 18.82 -7.90
N LYS A 357 19.89 19.52 -6.79
CA LYS A 357 20.59 20.81 -6.75
C LYS A 357 22.10 20.68 -6.99
N LEU A 358 22.76 19.76 -6.30
CA LEU A 358 24.23 19.70 -6.21
C LEU A 358 24.85 18.73 -7.24
N ARG A 359 24.13 17.67 -7.62
CA ARG A 359 24.54 16.71 -8.66
C ARG A 359 23.72 16.94 -9.94
N LYS A 360 23.90 18.10 -10.59
CA LYS A 360 23.07 18.58 -11.72
C LYS A 360 22.96 17.62 -12.92
N LYS A 361 23.91 16.70 -13.11
CA LYS A 361 23.88 15.70 -14.18
C LYS A 361 23.17 14.41 -13.78
N SER A 362 23.00 14.17 -12.48
CA SER A 362 22.41 12.94 -11.99
C SER A 362 20.91 12.90 -12.17
N ARG A 363 20.42 11.70 -12.47
CA ARG A 363 19.01 11.33 -12.55
C ARG A 363 18.63 10.43 -11.39
N ILE A 364 17.40 10.58 -10.91
CA ILE A 364 16.93 10.01 -9.66
C ILE A 364 15.64 9.23 -9.93
N LEU A 365 15.67 7.94 -9.60
CA LEU A 365 14.49 7.10 -9.54
C LEU A 365 14.06 6.97 -8.07
N VAL A 366 12.87 7.44 -7.75
CA VAL A 366 12.26 7.29 -6.43
C VAL A 366 11.13 6.27 -6.54
N THR A 367 11.29 5.15 -5.85
CA THR A 367 10.25 4.11 -5.78
C THR A 367 9.69 3.96 -4.38
N ALA A 368 8.43 3.53 -4.29
CA ALA A 368 7.82 3.08 -3.05
C ALA A 368 6.90 1.87 -3.31
N THR A 369 6.55 1.14 -2.26
CA THR A 369 5.72 -0.06 -2.38
C THR A 369 4.24 0.23 -2.69
N SER A 370 3.78 1.47 -2.44
CA SER A 370 2.38 1.88 -2.68
C SER A 370 2.27 3.18 -3.49
N ASN A 371 1.14 3.32 -4.21
CA ASN A 371 0.81 4.56 -4.91
C ASN A 371 0.66 5.75 -3.93
N PHE A 372 0.14 5.51 -2.73
CA PHE A 372 -0.02 6.55 -1.71
C PHE A 372 1.35 7.16 -1.32
N ALA A 373 2.34 6.32 -1.03
CA ALA A 373 3.69 6.79 -0.70
C ALA A 373 4.34 7.54 -1.88
N CYS A 374 4.18 7.05 -3.12
CA CYS A 374 4.67 7.73 -4.32
C CYS A 374 4.03 9.11 -4.52
N ASN A 375 2.71 9.22 -4.29
CA ASN A 375 1.97 10.48 -4.43
C ASN A 375 2.42 11.48 -3.35
N GLU A 376 2.62 11.02 -2.12
CA GLU A 376 3.12 11.85 -1.02
C GLU A 376 4.54 12.38 -1.29
N LEU A 377 5.44 11.53 -1.79
CA LEU A 377 6.78 11.92 -2.23
C LEU A 377 6.70 12.98 -3.35
N THR A 378 5.87 12.74 -4.36
CA THR A 378 5.68 13.66 -5.50
C THR A 378 5.17 15.02 -5.02
N ARG A 379 4.13 15.04 -4.17
CA ARG A 379 3.54 16.25 -3.60
C ARG A 379 4.56 17.08 -2.81
N ARG A 380 5.43 16.43 -2.04
CA ARG A 380 6.49 17.12 -1.28
C ARG A 380 7.59 17.68 -2.18
N LEU A 381 7.99 16.92 -3.21
CA LEU A 381 9.01 17.36 -4.17
C LEU A 381 8.51 18.55 -5.00
N LEU A 382 7.24 18.57 -5.41
CA LEU A 382 6.62 19.66 -6.17
C LEU A 382 6.57 21.01 -5.43
N LYS A 383 6.89 21.05 -4.14
CA LYS A 383 7.07 22.31 -3.41
C LYS A 383 8.34 23.07 -3.83
N TYR A 384 9.33 22.37 -4.37
CA TYR A 384 10.67 22.90 -4.64
C TYR A 384 11.14 22.61 -6.08
N VAL A 385 10.73 21.47 -6.65
CA VAL A 385 11.09 21.05 -8.00
C VAL A 385 10.05 21.55 -9.00
N PRO A 386 10.46 22.17 -10.13
CA PRO A 386 9.55 22.52 -11.21
C PRO A 386 8.81 21.30 -11.76
N SER A 387 7.51 21.44 -12.08
CA SER A 387 6.69 20.37 -12.67
C SER A 387 7.27 19.80 -13.97
N THR A 388 8.10 20.58 -14.67
CA THR A 388 8.79 20.15 -15.90
C THR A 388 9.88 19.11 -15.67
N ASP A 389 10.46 19.01 -14.47
CA ASP A 389 11.64 18.16 -14.18
C ASP A 389 11.32 16.92 -13.34
N ILE A 390 10.04 16.70 -13.02
CA ILE A 390 9.52 15.53 -12.32
C ILE A 390 8.48 14.81 -13.17
N PHE A 391 8.45 13.48 -13.07
CA PHE A 391 7.43 12.65 -13.68
C PHE A 391 6.90 11.60 -12.69
N ARG A 392 5.58 11.47 -12.58
CA ARG A 392 4.91 10.44 -11.80
C ARG A 392 4.34 9.36 -12.73
N TYR A 393 4.84 8.13 -12.64
CA TYR A 393 4.37 7.03 -13.50
C TYR A 393 3.45 6.04 -12.77
N PHE A 394 2.18 6.02 -13.15
CA PHE A 394 1.14 5.11 -12.64
C PHE A 394 0.97 3.84 -13.47
N SER A 395 0.36 2.82 -12.85
CA SER A 395 -0.18 1.66 -13.56
C SER A 395 -1.56 1.96 -14.15
N LEU A 396 -1.96 1.23 -15.20
CA LEU A 396 -3.31 1.29 -15.75
C LEU A 396 -4.39 1.04 -14.69
N THR A 397 -4.18 0.10 -13.77
CA THR A 397 -5.14 -0.23 -12.71
C THR A 397 -5.41 0.91 -11.73
N THR A 398 -4.54 1.92 -11.69
CA THR A 398 -4.72 3.08 -10.78
C THR A 398 -5.73 4.09 -11.36
N GLU A 399 -6.15 3.94 -12.62
CA GLU A 399 -7.11 4.84 -13.27
C GLU A 399 -8.46 4.88 -12.55
N ARG A 400 -8.86 3.80 -11.88
CA ARG A 400 -10.08 3.76 -11.04
C ARG A 400 -10.05 4.73 -9.86
N ASP A 401 -8.84 5.09 -9.39
CA ASP A 401 -8.64 5.95 -8.21
C ASP A 401 -8.47 7.43 -8.61
N ILE A 402 -8.69 7.77 -9.89
CA ILE A 402 -8.33 9.07 -10.45
C ILE A 402 -9.09 10.24 -9.82
N HIS A 403 -10.37 10.05 -9.48
CA HIS A 403 -11.20 11.11 -8.91
C HIS A 403 -10.77 11.55 -7.50
N GLY A 404 -10.04 10.69 -6.77
CA GLY A 404 -9.50 10.97 -5.44
C GLY A 404 -8.04 11.44 -5.44
N MET A 405 -7.42 11.62 -6.62
CA MET A 405 -6.00 11.92 -6.72
C MET A 405 -5.71 13.42 -6.60
N ASP A 406 -4.58 13.76 -5.97
CA ASP A 406 -4.08 15.14 -5.91
C ASP A 406 -3.80 15.67 -7.33
N LEU A 407 -4.38 16.82 -7.64
CA LEU A 407 -4.34 17.41 -8.98
C LEU A 407 -2.93 17.76 -9.44
N LYS A 408 -2.07 18.23 -8.55
CA LYS A 408 -0.67 18.55 -8.89
C LYS A 408 0.13 17.29 -9.17
N VAL A 409 -0.21 16.19 -8.51
CA VAL A 409 0.37 14.87 -8.80
C VAL A 409 -0.12 14.36 -10.16
N MET A 410 -1.41 14.54 -10.48
CA MET A 410 -1.95 14.18 -11.80
C MET A 410 -1.29 14.97 -12.93
N GLU A 411 -1.10 16.28 -12.77
CA GLU A 411 -0.49 17.18 -13.76
C GLU A 411 0.88 16.67 -14.25
N VAL A 412 1.73 16.19 -13.33
CA VAL A 412 3.08 15.69 -13.65
C VAL A 412 3.13 14.21 -13.98
N SER A 413 1.99 13.59 -14.30
CA SER A 413 1.89 12.16 -14.49
C SER A 413 1.49 11.74 -15.90
N ASN A 414 1.41 10.42 -16.10
CA ASN A 414 0.78 9.81 -17.27
C ASN A 414 -0.77 9.73 -17.15
N MET A 415 -1.36 10.43 -16.19
CA MET A 415 -2.81 10.61 -16.01
C MET A 415 -3.27 12.06 -16.18
N HIS A 416 -2.41 12.92 -16.74
CA HIS A 416 -2.66 14.37 -16.86
C HIS A 416 -3.86 14.75 -17.75
N TYR A 417 -4.41 13.82 -18.54
CA TYR A 417 -5.65 13.99 -19.30
C TYR A 417 -6.90 13.47 -18.59
N GLY A 418 -6.82 13.11 -17.30
CA GLY A 418 -7.95 12.49 -16.60
C GLY A 418 -8.20 11.04 -17.01
N LYS A 419 -7.20 10.38 -17.60
CA LYS A 419 -7.23 8.97 -17.97
C LYS A 419 -5.80 8.45 -18.08
N TYR A 420 -5.62 7.13 -18.01
CA TYR A 420 -4.30 6.54 -18.19
C TYR A 420 -3.82 6.69 -19.63
N GLU A 421 -2.58 7.17 -19.80
CA GLU A 421 -1.86 7.12 -21.06
C GLU A 421 -0.52 6.39 -20.88
N THR A 422 -0.10 5.66 -21.90
CA THR A 422 1.25 5.08 -21.89
C THR A 422 2.29 6.19 -22.07
N PRO A 423 3.35 6.24 -21.25
CA PRO A 423 4.35 7.31 -21.34
C PRO A 423 5.07 7.39 -22.70
N SER A 424 5.53 8.59 -23.02
CA SER A 424 6.45 8.86 -24.13
C SER A 424 7.92 8.71 -23.67
N ALA A 425 8.86 8.62 -24.62
CA ALA A 425 10.30 8.60 -24.29
C ALA A 425 10.72 9.88 -23.56
N GLN A 426 10.14 11.00 -24.00
CA GLN A 426 10.40 12.33 -23.49
C GLN A 426 9.92 12.52 -22.04
N ASP A 427 8.92 11.75 -21.60
CA ASP A 427 8.51 11.77 -20.20
C ASP A 427 9.62 11.29 -19.26
N PHE A 428 10.55 10.48 -19.74
CA PHE A 428 11.72 10.04 -18.98
C PHE A 428 12.96 10.89 -19.30
N THR A 429 13.21 11.18 -20.58
CA THR A 429 14.45 11.87 -20.97
C THR A 429 14.45 13.36 -20.66
N GLN A 430 13.29 14.02 -20.56
CA GLN A 430 13.19 15.45 -20.23
C GLN A 430 13.05 15.72 -18.72
N THR A 431 12.91 14.69 -17.89
CA THR A 431 12.84 14.83 -16.42
C THR A 431 14.05 14.20 -15.76
N ARG A 432 14.49 14.79 -14.65
CA ARG A 432 15.56 14.21 -13.83
C ARG A 432 15.03 13.35 -12.69
N ILE A 433 13.79 13.54 -12.26
CA ILE A 433 13.19 12.80 -11.16
C ILE A 433 12.01 11.98 -11.67
N LEU A 434 12.11 10.65 -11.57
CA LEU A 434 11.01 9.73 -11.81
C LEU A 434 10.48 9.19 -10.47
N VAL A 435 9.16 9.26 -10.27
CA VAL A 435 8.48 8.65 -9.12
C VAL A 435 7.51 7.57 -9.59
N CYS A 436 7.70 6.32 -9.15
CA CYS A 436 6.80 5.21 -9.49
C CYS A 436 6.76 4.13 -8.42
N THR A 437 5.80 3.20 -8.47
CA THR A 437 5.86 2.06 -7.55
C THR A 437 7.01 1.12 -7.93
N VAL A 438 7.50 0.34 -6.97
CA VAL A 438 8.60 -0.63 -7.15
C VAL A 438 8.36 -1.50 -8.41
N MET A 439 7.18 -2.08 -8.56
CA MET A 439 6.88 -2.95 -9.70
C MET A 439 6.75 -2.20 -11.03
N ILE A 440 6.32 -0.94 -11.01
CA ILE A 440 6.19 -0.14 -12.24
C ILE A 440 7.55 0.25 -12.82
N SER A 441 8.60 0.28 -12.01
CA SER A 441 9.96 0.52 -12.52
C SER A 441 10.38 -0.49 -13.60
N ALA A 442 9.93 -1.76 -13.56
CA ALA A 442 10.19 -2.73 -14.63
C ALA A 442 9.55 -2.37 -15.98
N ARG A 443 8.49 -1.54 -16.00
CA ARG A 443 7.89 -1.07 -17.26
C ARG A 443 8.87 -0.21 -18.07
N LEU A 444 9.84 0.44 -17.42
CA LEU A 444 10.88 1.22 -18.09
C LEU A 444 11.66 0.36 -19.08
N LEU A 445 11.97 -0.89 -18.71
CA LEU A 445 12.65 -1.83 -19.59
C LEU A 445 11.79 -2.20 -20.82
N GLN A 446 10.48 -2.37 -20.63
CA GLN A 446 9.56 -2.64 -21.75
C GLN A 446 9.38 -1.43 -22.68
N LEU A 447 9.60 -0.23 -22.16
CA LEU A 447 9.61 1.04 -22.90
C LEU A 447 10.98 1.35 -23.52
N HIS A 448 11.96 0.44 -23.40
CA HIS A 448 13.34 0.61 -23.88
C HIS A 448 14.06 1.81 -23.26
N VAL A 449 13.71 2.16 -22.03
CA VAL A 449 14.49 3.12 -21.24
C VAL A 449 15.82 2.47 -20.87
N ASP A 450 16.91 3.21 -21.05
CA ASP A 450 18.26 2.75 -20.71
C ASP A 450 18.35 2.35 -19.23
N ARG A 451 18.94 1.17 -18.97
CA ARG A 451 19.10 0.61 -17.62
C ARG A 451 20.13 1.34 -16.78
N SER A 452 20.98 2.15 -17.41
CA SER A 452 21.95 3.05 -16.77
C SER A 452 21.42 4.49 -16.69
N MET A 453 20.14 4.74 -16.98
CA MET A 453 19.58 6.10 -17.01
C MET A 453 19.59 6.78 -15.63
N TYR A 454 19.49 6.03 -14.52
CA TYR A 454 19.34 6.60 -13.18
C TYR A 454 20.57 6.32 -12.32
N ASP A 455 21.19 7.39 -11.81
CA ASP A 455 22.37 7.31 -10.95
C ASP A 455 22.03 7.00 -9.49
N TYR A 456 20.80 7.30 -9.07
CA TYR A 456 20.30 7.06 -7.73
C TYR A 456 18.95 6.35 -7.78
N ILE A 457 18.80 5.31 -6.96
CA ILE A 457 17.55 4.57 -6.79
C ILE A 457 17.17 4.59 -5.32
N PHE A 458 16.03 5.19 -5.01
CA PHE A 458 15.41 5.13 -3.68
C PHE A 458 14.31 4.08 -3.69
N ILE A 459 14.23 3.26 -2.64
CA ILE A 459 13.14 2.33 -2.38
C ILE A 459 12.57 2.66 -0.99
N ASP A 460 11.50 3.44 -0.94
CA ASP A 460 10.77 3.76 0.29
C ASP A 460 9.79 2.65 0.67
N GLU A 461 9.54 2.51 1.97
CA GLU A 461 8.81 1.39 2.57
C GLU A 461 9.35 0.01 2.15
N CYS A 462 10.66 -0.11 1.91
CA CYS A 462 11.30 -1.34 1.43
C CYS A 462 11.10 -2.55 2.37
N GLY A 463 10.86 -2.30 3.67
CA GLY A 463 10.56 -3.35 4.64
C GLY A 463 9.24 -4.10 4.35
N SER A 464 8.32 -3.51 3.59
CA SER A 464 6.99 -4.08 3.35
C SER A 464 6.87 -4.89 2.06
N CYS A 465 7.94 -5.01 1.25
CA CYS A 465 7.93 -5.80 0.02
C CYS A 465 8.93 -6.96 0.08
N LYS A 466 8.67 -7.99 -0.72
CA LYS A 466 9.56 -9.16 -0.85
C LYS A 466 10.91 -8.69 -1.36
N GLU A 467 11.97 -9.39 -0.98
CA GLU A 467 13.30 -9.16 -1.54
C GLU A 467 13.29 -9.17 -3.08
N LEU A 468 12.61 -10.16 -3.69
CA LEU A 468 12.40 -10.25 -5.14
C LEU A 468 11.82 -8.99 -5.76
N SER A 469 10.83 -8.38 -5.11
CA SER A 469 10.21 -7.16 -5.61
C SER A 469 11.17 -5.97 -5.49
N ALA A 470 11.93 -5.85 -4.39
CA ALA A 470 12.94 -4.80 -4.22
C ALA A 470 14.08 -4.89 -5.24
N LEU A 471 14.39 -6.09 -5.75
CA LEU A 471 15.35 -6.28 -6.83
C LEU A 471 14.88 -5.71 -8.18
N VAL A 472 13.58 -5.46 -8.37
CA VAL A 472 13.04 -4.98 -9.65
C VAL A 472 13.68 -3.65 -10.10
N PRO A 473 13.64 -2.55 -9.33
CA PRO A 473 14.31 -1.32 -9.73
C PRO A 473 15.83 -1.48 -9.85
N ILE A 474 16.45 -2.30 -8.98
CA ILE A 474 17.90 -2.55 -8.98
C ILE A 474 18.33 -3.25 -10.28
N GLY A 475 17.75 -4.42 -10.58
CA GLY A 475 18.10 -5.25 -11.72
C GLY A 475 17.61 -4.69 -13.05
N CYS A 476 16.37 -4.17 -13.12
CA CYS A 476 15.78 -3.72 -14.37
C CYS A 476 16.18 -2.30 -14.77
N VAL A 477 16.64 -1.45 -13.84
CA VAL A 477 16.85 -0.01 -14.09
C VAL A 477 18.07 0.59 -13.39
N GLY A 478 18.85 -0.20 -12.66
CA GLY A 478 20.04 0.25 -11.92
C GLY A 478 21.36 -0.33 -12.40
N THR A 479 21.38 -0.97 -13.57
CA THR A 479 22.49 -1.82 -14.01
C THR A 479 22.98 -1.41 -15.39
N ASP A 480 24.28 -1.46 -15.59
CA ASP A 480 24.89 -1.21 -16.89
C ASP A 480 24.97 -2.51 -17.71
N THR A 481 24.35 -2.52 -18.88
CA THR A 481 24.26 -3.72 -19.74
C THR A 481 25.60 -4.13 -20.35
N GLY A 482 26.52 -3.19 -20.56
CA GLY A 482 27.81 -3.46 -21.21
C GLY A 482 28.85 -4.06 -20.26
N SER A 483 28.91 -3.54 -19.03
CA SER A 483 29.87 -3.93 -18.00
C SER A 483 29.34 -4.99 -17.04
N GLY A 484 28.02 -5.20 -16.97
CA GLY A 484 27.43 -6.10 -15.98
C GLY A 484 27.56 -5.59 -14.54
N THR A 485 27.79 -4.29 -14.35
CA THR A 485 27.96 -3.68 -13.03
C THR A 485 26.71 -2.93 -12.58
N LEU A 486 26.62 -2.67 -11.27
CA LEU A 486 25.60 -1.78 -10.73
C LEU A 486 25.98 -0.33 -11.06
N HIS A 487 25.14 0.36 -11.82
CA HIS A 487 25.36 1.75 -12.18
C HIS A 487 24.88 2.71 -11.06
N ALA A 488 23.73 2.40 -10.47
CA ALA A 488 23.06 3.30 -9.53
C ALA A 488 23.53 3.11 -8.08
N SER A 489 23.58 4.20 -7.32
CA SER A 489 23.61 4.16 -5.85
C SER A 489 22.22 3.86 -5.31
N VAL A 490 22.08 2.77 -4.55
CA VAL A 490 20.79 2.31 -4.02
C VAL A 490 20.60 2.75 -2.58
N VAL A 491 19.43 3.32 -2.27
CA VAL A 491 19.01 3.69 -0.92
C VAL A 491 17.75 2.90 -0.57
N LEU A 492 17.84 2.06 0.46
CA LEU A 492 16.71 1.32 1.01
C LEU A 492 16.20 2.06 2.24
N ALA A 493 15.00 2.62 2.15
CA ALA A 493 14.36 3.30 3.25
C ALA A 493 13.17 2.50 3.75
N GLY A 494 13.09 2.29 5.06
CA GLY A 494 11.98 1.56 5.66
C GLY A 494 12.18 1.30 7.14
N ASP A 495 11.36 0.40 7.65
CA ASP A 495 11.42 -0.06 9.03
C ASP A 495 11.28 -1.59 9.07
N PRO A 496 12.34 -2.35 9.40
CA PRO A 496 12.29 -3.81 9.47
C PRO A 496 11.45 -4.31 10.66
N LYS A 497 11.05 -3.43 11.59
CA LYS A 497 10.23 -3.76 12.77
C LYS A 497 8.74 -3.46 12.57
N GLN A 498 8.35 -2.92 11.41
CA GLN A 498 6.96 -2.80 10.95
C GLN A 498 6.60 -3.97 10.03
N LEU A 499 5.43 -3.92 9.39
CA LEU A 499 4.93 -4.98 8.54
C LEU A 499 5.94 -5.39 7.44
N GLY A 500 6.18 -6.70 7.37
CA GLY A 500 6.98 -7.34 6.33
C GLY A 500 6.20 -7.61 5.04
N PRO A 501 6.79 -8.35 4.08
CA PRO A 501 6.05 -8.83 2.91
C PRO A 501 4.88 -9.75 3.29
N VAL A 502 3.90 -9.84 2.39
CA VAL A 502 2.76 -10.75 2.56
C VAL A 502 2.99 -12.03 1.76
N THR A 503 3.27 -13.12 2.48
CA THR A 503 3.39 -14.47 1.90
C THR A 503 2.15 -15.30 2.21
N ARG A 504 1.37 -15.61 1.16
CA ARG A 504 0.09 -16.33 1.29
C ARG A 504 0.31 -17.80 1.60
N MET A 505 1.16 -18.47 0.82
CA MET A 505 1.46 -19.88 0.98
C MET A 505 2.19 -20.13 2.31
N PRO A 506 1.61 -20.90 3.26
CA PRO A 506 2.23 -21.14 4.57
C PRO A 506 3.63 -21.75 4.48
N TYR A 507 3.86 -22.64 3.50
CA TYR A 507 5.16 -23.29 3.29
C TYR A 507 6.31 -22.31 3.04
N LEU A 508 6.02 -21.13 2.47
CA LEU A 508 7.02 -20.11 2.14
C LEU A 508 7.31 -19.14 3.29
N ARG A 509 6.51 -19.12 4.37
CA ARG A 509 6.67 -18.16 5.49
C ARG A 509 7.98 -18.30 6.25
N ASN A 510 8.56 -19.50 6.27
CA ASN A 510 9.83 -19.78 6.94
C ASN A 510 11.00 -19.84 5.94
N THR A 511 10.90 -19.10 4.85
CA THR A 511 11.91 -19.05 3.79
C THR A 511 12.30 -17.59 3.52
N PRO A 512 13.39 -17.33 2.77
CA PRO A 512 13.73 -15.97 2.34
C PRO A 512 12.61 -15.25 1.57
N HIS A 513 11.62 -15.97 1.06
CA HIS A 513 10.47 -15.39 0.35
C HIS A 513 9.60 -14.48 1.22
N ASP A 514 9.59 -14.71 2.54
CA ASP A 514 8.85 -13.91 3.53
C ASP A 514 9.72 -12.84 4.22
N VAL A 515 10.92 -12.59 3.70
CA VAL A 515 11.87 -11.62 4.22
C VAL A 515 12.05 -10.49 3.20
N SER A 516 12.07 -9.25 3.68
CA SER A 516 12.37 -8.10 2.83
C SER A 516 13.88 -7.96 2.60
N LEU A 517 14.29 -7.36 1.47
CA LEU A 517 15.70 -7.09 1.21
C LEU A 517 16.34 -6.26 2.33
N LEU A 518 15.61 -5.25 2.83
CA LEU A 518 16.06 -4.39 3.92
C LEU A 518 16.32 -5.20 5.19
N GLU A 519 15.37 -6.06 5.58
CA GLU A 519 15.50 -6.91 6.77
C GLU A 519 16.67 -7.90 6.64
N ARG A 520 16.84 -8.56 5.49
CA ARG A 520 17.96 -9.47 5.27
C ARG A 520 19.30 -8.75 5.35
N LEU A 521 19.45 -7.61 4.68
CA LEU A 521 20.71 -6.85 4.70
C LEU A 521 21.05 -6.37 6.12
N MET A 522 20.05 -5.94 6.90
CA MET A 522 20.26 -5.57 8.31
C MET A 522 20.74 -6.72 9.21
N ASN A 523 20.66 -7.97 8.74
CA ASN A 523 21.23 -9.13 9.43
C ASN A 523 22.68 -9.46 9.03
N LEU A 524 23.26 -8.74 8.06
CA LEU A 524 24.68 -8.86 7.72
C LEU A 524 25.52 -8.00 8.66
N SER A 525 26.74 -8.47 8.96
CA SER A 525 27.62 -7.86 9.97
C SER A 525 27.86 -6.36 9.77
N ILE A 526 28.01 -5.90 8.52
CA ILE A 526 28.31 -4.49 8.24
C ILE A 526 27.11 -3.52 8.45
N TYR A 527 25.89 -4.06 8.54
CA TYR A 527 24.67 -3.28 8.80
C TYR A 527 24.15 -3.47 10.23
N GLN A 528 24.77 -4.37 11.01
CA GLN A 528 24.44 -4.54 12.42
C GLN A 528 25.13 -3.48 13.27
N LYS A 529 24.64 -3.32 14.50
CA LYS A 529 25.32 -2.50 15.51
C LYS A 529 26.63 -3.19 15.90
N ASP A 530 27.70 -2.43 16.03
CA ASP A 530 28.96 -2.93 16.57
C ASP A 530 28.75 -3.33 18.04
N LEU A 531 29.28 -4.49 18.43
CA LEU A 531 29.06 -5.06 19.76
C LEU A 531 29.72 -4.25 20.88
N ASN A 532 30.73 -3.43 20.57
CA ASN A 532 31.49 -2.67 21.55
C ASN A 532 30.84 -1.34 21.91
N ASN A 533 30.24 -0.65 20.93
CA ASN A 533 29.62 0.67 21.16
C ASN A 533 28.09 0.68 20.96
N ASN A 534 27.51 -0.42 20.48
CA ASN A 534 26.07 -0.53 20.17
C ASN A 534 25.58 0.50 19.13
N GLU A 535 26.46 0.94 18.24
CA GLU A 535 26.16 1.89 17.17
C GLU A 535 26.25 1.22 15.80
N TYR A 536 25.44 1.70 14.85
CA TYR A 536 25.54 1.26 13.46
C TYR A 536 26.75 1.88 12.78
N ASN A 537 27.29 1.20 11.76
CA ASN A 537 28.24 1.82 10.85
C ASN A 537 27.57 3.00 10.12
N PRO A 538 28.00 4.26 10.35
CA PRO A 538 27.34 5.43 9.79
C PRO A 538 27.39 5.45 8.26
N ASP A 539 28.44 4.87 7.65
CA ASP A 539 28.60 4.83 6.18
C ASP A 539 27.57 3.91 5.50
N MET A 540 26.94 3.01 6.25
CA MET A 540 26.04 1.96 5.75
C MET A 540 24.58 2.15 6.21
N VAL A 541 24.38 2.55 7.47
CA VAL A 541 23.06 2.66 8.09
C VAL A 541 22.94 3.98 8.83
N THR A 542 21.80 4.65 8.68
CA THR A 542 21.35 5.65 9.64
C THR A 542 19.99 5.29 10.20
N LYS A 543 19.92 5.14 11.53
CA LYS A 543 18.67 5.03 12.29
C LYS A 543 18.20 6.42 12.71
N LEU A 544 17.00 6.81 12.29
CA LEU A 544 16.37 8.05 12.74
C LEU A 544 15.74 7.84 14.12
N LEU A 545 15.96 8.78 15.05
CA LEU A 545 15.60 8.60 16.47
C LEU A 545 14.50 9.56 16.96
N ASP A 546 14.39 10.76 16.38
CA ASP A 546 13.42 11.75 16.82
C ASP A 546 12.05 11.50 16.22
N ASN A 547 11.07 11.13 17.05
CA ASN A 547 9.67 10.99 16.65
C ASN A 547 8.96 12.35 16.71
N TYR A 548 8.54 12.86 15.56
CA TYR A 548 7.84 14.14 15.42
C TYR A 548 6.31 14.01 15.31
N ARG A 549 5.79 12.78 15.35
CA ARG A 549 4.37 12.49 15.09
C ARG A 549 3.54 12.47 16.37
N SER A 550 4.03 11.75 17.38
CA SER A 550 3.18 11.18 18.43
C SER A 550 3.58 11.67 19.81
N HIS A 551 2.59 11.77 20.70
CA HIS A 551 2.84 11.91 22.13
C HIS A 551 3.68 10.73 22.65
N GLY A 552 4.65 11.00 23.53
CA GLY A 552 5.60 10.00 24.05
C GLY A 552 4.93 8.72 24.58
N ALA A 553 3.88 8.89 25.40
CA ALA A 553 3.11 7.77 25.95
C ALA A 553 2.49 6.84 24.90
N LEU A 554 2.19 7.32 23.67
CA LEU A 554 1.53 6.51 22.65
C LEU A 554 2.45 5.49 22.00
N PHE A 555 3.73 5.85 21.83
CA PHE A 555 4.72 4.98 21.22
C PHE A 555 5.70 4.40 22.24
N GLN A 556 5.56 4.69 23.54
CA GLN A 556 6.44 4.17 24.59
C GLN A 556 6.58 2.65 24.53
N PHE A 557 5.46 1.93 24.48
CA PHE A 557 5.47 0.47 24.37
C PHE A 557 6.26 0.01 23.14
N SER A 558 5.99 0.62 21.98
CA SER A 558 6.69 0.28 20.74
C SER A 558 8.19 0.59 20.84
N ASN A 559 8.56 1.71 21.45
CA ASN A 559 9.96 2.10 21.65
C ASN A 559 10.73 1.04 22.44
N GLU A 560 10.18 0.62 23.58
CA GLU A 560 10.78 -0.37 24.46
C GLU A 560 10.80 -1.77 23.85
N GLN A 561 9.74 -2.18 23.14
CA GLN A 561 9.65 -3.55 22.59
C GLN A 561 10.40 -3.74 21.27
N PHE A 562 10.48 -2.71 20.42
CA PHE A 562 10.96 -2.86 19.03
C PHE A 562 12.19 -2.00 18.68
N TYR A 563 12.49 -0.96 19.46
CA TYR A 563 13.49 0.05 19.07
C TYR A 563 14.53 0.36 20.16
N ASP A 564 14.76 -0.58 21.08
CA ASP A 564 15.76 -0.50 22.16
C ASP A 564 15.55 0.67 23.16
N GLY A 565 14.36 1.29 23.16
CA GLY A 565 14.09 2.48 23.97
C GLY A 565 14.75 3.76 23.46
N GLU A 566 15.33 3.76 22.26
CA GLU A 566 16.16 4.86 21.73
C GLU A 566 15.35 6.03 21.15
N LEU A 567 14.05 5.85 20.85
CA LEU A 567 13.23 6.89 20.22
C LEU A 567 12.94 8.05 21.18
N ARG A 568 12.99 9.27 20.65
CA ARG A 568 12.86 10.53 21.40
C ARG A 568 11.61 11.28 20.95
N ALA A 569 10.73 11.65 21.87
CA ALA A 569 9.55 12.45 21.53
C ALA A 569 9.96 13.91 21.22
N LYS A 570 9.72 14.34 19.97
CA LYS A 570 10.03 15.69 19.45
C LYS A 570 8.85 16.31 18.68
N GLY A 571 7.67 15.71 18.74
CA GLY A 571 6.48 16.26 18.11
C GLY A 571 6.09 17.61 18.71
N ASP A 572 5.46 18.46 17.90
CA ASP A 572 4.97 19.77 18.34
C ASP A 572 3.95 19.60 19.49
N PRO A 573 4.22 20.17 20.69
CA PRO A 573 3.30 20.08 21.83
C PRO A 573 1.85 20.48 21.52
N ALA A 574 1.62 21.43 20.61
CA ALA A 574 0.27 21.83 20.22
C ALA A 574 -0.48 20.72 19.45
N ILE A 575 0.26 19.86 18.75
CA ILE A 575 -0.28 18.74 17.98
C ILE A 575 -0.40 17.49 18.84
N ILE A 576 0.57 17.20 19.70
CA ILE A 576 0.65 15.91 20.40
C ILE A 576 0.04 15.94 21.81
N ASN A 577 0.00 17.08 22.49
CA ASN A 577 -0.43 17.15 23.90
C ASN A 577 -1.89 17.59 24.09
N TRP A 578 -2.61 18.01 23.05
CA TRP A 578 -3.94 18.61 23.22
C TRP A 578 -4.97 17.67 23.85
N ALA A 579 -4.80 16.35 23.75
CA ALA A 579 -5.69 15.36 24.37
C ALA A 579 -5.40 15.12 25.86
N VAL A 580 -4.21 15.52 26.36
CA VAL A 580 -3.84 15.38 27.77
C VAL A 580 -4.78 16.22 28.63
N ASN A 581 -5.17 15.73 29.82
CA ASN A 581 -6.18 16.30 30.70
C ASN A 581 -7.62 16.29 30.17
N TRP A 582 -7.89 15.64 29.03
CA TRP A 582 -9.27 15.41 28.61
C TRP A 582 -10.04 14.65 29.70
N HIS A 583 -11.17 15.20 30.12
CA HIS A 583 -11.93 14.73 31.28
C HIS A 583 -12.46 13.29 31.14
N ARG A 584 -12.52 12.74 29.91
CA ARG A 584 -12.92 11.36 29.63
C ARG A 584 -11.77 10.36 29.72
N LEU A 585 -10.51 10.81 29.82
CA LEU A 585 -9.39 9.90 30.02
C LEU A 585 -9.45 9.27 31.42
N PRO A 586 -9.36 7.94 31.55
CA PRO A 586 -9.25 7.28 32.85
C PRO A 586 -8.05 7.77 33.67
N ASN A 587 -6.93 8.01 33.00
CA ASN A 587 -5.78 8.71 33.53
C ASN A 587 -5.51 9.96 32.69
N ARG A 588 -5.72 11.14 33.27
CA ARG A 588 -5.59 12.45 32.60
C ARG A 588 -4.20 12.72 32.01
N ALA A 589 -3.14 12.07 32.53
CA ALA A 589 -1.78 12.23 32.02
C ALA A 589 -1.41 11.23 30.92
N PHE A 590 -2.26 10.24 30.63
CA PHE A 590 -1.98 9.16 29.69
C PHE A 590 -3.03 9.16 28.57
N PRO A 591 -2.73 9.72 27.38
CA PRO A 591 -3.72 9.96 26.32
C PRO A 591 -4.02 8.69 25.52
N MET A 592 -4.24 7.58 26.21
CA MET A 592 -4.64 6.31 25.62
C MET A 592 -5.71 5.64 26.47
N ILE A 593 -6.71 5.06 25.82
CA ILE A 593 -7.81 4.34 26.48
C ILE A 593 -7.84 2.92 25.95
N PHE A 594 -7.86 1.92 26.84
CA PHE A 594 -8.28 0.58 26.48
C PHE A 594 -9.70 0.34 27.01
N HIS A 595 -10.68 0.29 26.12
CA HIS A 595 -12.07 -0.02 26.42
C HIS A 595 -12.32 -1.53 26.31
N SER A 596 -12.49 -2.18 27.46
CA SER A 596 -12.77 -3.61 27.51
C SER A 596 -14.19 -3.92 27.03
N VAL A 597 -14.29 -4.63 25.91
CA VAL A 597 -15.55 -5.11 25.33
C VAL A 597 -15.51 -6.63 25.21
N ILE A 598 -16.50 -7.31 25.78
CA ILE A 598 -16.71 -8.75 25.57
C ILE A 598 -17.85 -8.88 24.57
N GLY A 599 -17.50 -9.16 23.30
CA GLY A 599 -18.45 -9.29 22.20
C GLY A 599 -18.54 -10.71 21.65
N TYR A 600 -19.38 -10.90 20.65
CA TYR A 600 -19.47 -12.13 19.87
C TYR A 600 -19.04 -11.85 18.44
N MET A 601 -18.01 -12.56 17.98
CA MET A 601 -17.58 -12.44 16.59
C MET A 601 -18.50 -13.25 15.68
N GLN A 602 -18.81 -12.67 14.53
CA GLN A 602 -19.51 -13.33 13.43
C GLN A 602 -18.54 -13.46 12.26
N LYS A 603 -18.72 -14.50 11.45
CA LYS A 603 -17.88 -14.77 10.27
C LYS A 603 -18.70 -14.51 9.03
N ASP A 604 -18.13 -13.76 8.10
CA ASP A 604 -18.70 -13.55 6.79
C ASP A 604 -18.57 -14.81 5.94
N ALA A 605 -19.66 -15.21 5.29
CA ALA A 605 -19.66 -16.42 4.46
C ALA A 605 -18.88 -16.24 3.15
N LEU A 606 -18.80 -15.01 2.63
CA LEU A 606 -18.21 -14.70 1.32
C LEU A 606 -16.70 -14.42 1.40
N THR A 607 -16.30 -13.62 2.38
CA THR A 607 -14.92 -13.15 2.56
C THR A 607 -14.15 -14.01 3.57
N LEU A 608 -14.86 -14.87 4.33
CA LEU A 608 -14.31 -15.65 5.45
C LEU A 608 -13.66 -14.79 6.55
N SER A 609 -13.84 -13.47 6.50
CA SER A 609 -13.38 -12.51 7.49
C SER A 609 -14.40 -12.38 8.64
N TYR A 610 -14.09 -11.59 9.66
CA TYR A 610 -14.86 -11.49 10.90
C TYR A 610 -15.31 -10.07 11.18
N TRP A 611 -16.45 -9.93 11.86
CA TRP A 611 -16.87 -8.68 12.48
C TRP A 611 -17.38 -8.91 13.90
N ASN A 612 -17.42 -7.85 14.70
CA ASN A 612 -17.88 -7.83 16.08
C ASN A 612 -18.73 -6.58 16.29
N VAL A 613 -20.05 -6.78 16.40
CA VAL A 613 -21.05 -5.72 16.49
C VAL A 613 -20.87 -4.91 17.78
N GLN A 614 -20.54 -5.56 18.90
CA GLN A 614 -20.36 -4.87 20.18
C GLN A 614 -19.16 -3.93 20.16
N GLU A 615 -18.05 -4.35 19.53
CA GLU A 615 -16.90 -3.47 19.33
C GLU A 615 -17.24 -2.33 18.36
N ALA A 616 -17.93 -2.60 17.24
CA ALA A 616 -18.34 -1.59 16.28
C ALA A 616 -19.24 -0.51 16.90
N ASN A 617 -20.23 -0.91 17.70
CA ASN A 617 -21.09 0.02 18.43
C ASN A 617 -20.28 0.95 19.34
N LYS A 618 -19.28 0.39 20.03
CA LYS A 618 -18.40 1.20 20.88
C LYS A 618 -17.54 2.17 20.08
N VAL A 619 -17.09 1.76 18.89
CA VAL A 619 -16.37 2.65 17.96
C VAL A 619 -17.27 3.81 17.56
N TYR A 620 -18.53 3.56 17.15
CA TYR A 620 -19.46 4.63 16.80
C TYR A 620 -19.72 5.60 17.96
N GLU A 621 -19.92 5.07 19.18
CA GLU A 621 -20.09 5.90 20.38
C GLU A 621 -18.89 6.85 20.59
N TYR A 622 -17.66 6.34 20.46
CA TYR A 622 -16.47 7.18 20.59
C TYR A 622 -16.36 8.21 19.47
N VAL A 623 -16.64 7.83 18.22
CA VAL A 623 -16.65 8.76 17.10
C VAL A 623 -17.64 9.90 17.36
N GLN A 624 -18.88 9.58 17.74
CA GLN A 624 -19.90 10.58 18.03
C GLN A 624 -19.51 11.45 19.23
N LEU A 625 -18.91 10.87 20.26
CA LEU A 625 -18.40 11.62 21.42
C LEU A 625 -17.30 12.62 21.00
N LEU A 626 -16.32 12.17 20.24
CA LEU A 626 -15.17 12.96 19.80
C LEU A 626 -15.58 14.11 18.88
N LEU A 627 -16.60 13.92 18.04
CA LEU A 627 -17.11 14.96 17.14
C LEU A 627 -18.07 15.93 17.83
N LYS A 628 -18.76 15.50 18.91
CA LYS A 628 -19.72 16.33 19.64
C LYS A 628 -19.06 17.21 20.70
N GLU A 629 -17.99 16.72 21.35
CA GLU A 629 -17.32 17.43 22.44
C GLU A 629 -16.10 18.22 21.96
N GLN A 630 -15.83 19.33 22.62
CA GLN A 630 -14.56 20.05 22.49
C GLN A 630 -13.55 19.45 23.48
N ILE A 631 -12.37 19.07 22.99
CA ILE A 631 -11.30 18.50 23.82
C ILE A 631 -10.26 19.59 24.06
N ASN A 632 -10.24 20.13 25.28
CA ASN A 632 -9.29 21.15 25.71
C ASN A 632 -9.16 22.33 24.73
N GLY A 633 -10.30 22.82 24.22
CA GLY A 633 -10.30 23.91 23.25
C GLY A 633 -10.31 23.48 21.77
N ARG A 634 -10.06 22.21 21.46
CA ARG A 634 -10.03 21.70 20.08
C ARG A 634 -11.34 21.02 19.67
N ILE A 635 -11.86 21.38 18.50
CA ILE A 635 -12.99 20.70 17.84
C ILE A 635 -12.41 19.80 16.76
N LEU A 636 -12.78 18.52 16.78
CA LEU A 636 -12.31 17.55 15.80
C LEU A 636 -13.21 17.52 14.56
N GLN A 637 -12.60 17.34 13.40
CA GLN A 637 -13.29 17.01 12.16
C GLN A 637 -13.27 15.50 11.90
N GLN A 638 -14.10 15.02 10.99
CA GLN A 638 -14.12 13.60 10.62
C GLN A 638 -12.74 13.11 10.14
N GLU A 639 -12.04 13.97 9.40
CA GLU A 639 -10.73 13.69 8.83
C GLU A 639 -9.63 13.63 9.89
N ASP A 640 -9.86 14.14 11.11
CA ASP A 640 -8.91 14.02 12.24
C ASP A 640 -8.93 12.62 12.86
N ILE A 641 -9.94 11.81 12.57
CA ILE A 641 -10.15 10.47 13.13
C ILE A 641 -9.80 9.40 12.09
N GLY A 642 -9.10 8.35 12.54
CA GLY A 642 -8.92 7.13 11.76
C GLY A 642 -9.29 5.89 12.57
N ILE A 643 -9.90 4.92 11.90
CA ILE A 643 -10.28 3.64 12.51
C ILE A 643 -9.46 2.51 11.87
N VAL A 644 -8.78 1.74 12.71
CA VAL A 644 -7.93 0.62 12.31
C VAL A 644 -8.51 -0.69 12.84
N THR A 645 -8.70 -1.67 11.96
CA THR A 645 -9.18 -3.01 12.35
C THR A 645 -8.60 -4.10 11.43
N PRO A 646 -8.18 -5.27 11.94
CA PRO A 646 -7.47 -6.27 11.14
C PRO A 646 -8.36 -7.07 10.17
N TYR A 647 -9.68 -6.92 10.21
CA TYR A 647 -10.64 -7.72 9.44
C TYR A 647 -11.41 -6.88 8.42
N SER A 648 -11.41 -7.28 7.15
CA SER A 648 -12.09 -6.55 6.06
C SER A 648 -13.60 -6.43 6.30
N SER A 649 -14.24 -7.48 6.81
CA SER A 649 -15.68 -7.42 7.15
C SER A 649 -15.97 -6.45 8.30
N GLN A 650 -15.04 -6.26 9.25
CA GLN A 650 -15.17 -5.23 10.27
C GLN A 650 -14.97 -3.83 9.66
N VAL A 651 -14.04 -3.68 8.70
CA VAL A 651 -13.87 -2.41 7.95
C VAL A 651 -15.17 -2.04 7.26
N GLU A 652 -15.75 -2.97 6.50
CA GLU A 652 -17.01 -2.76 5.77
C GLU A 652 -18.16 -2.46 6.74
N PHE A 653 -18.31 -3.27 7.79
CA PHE A 653 -19.36 -3.07 8.79
C PHE A 653 -19.29 -1.68 9.44
N ILE A 654 -18.09 -1.25 9.85
CA ILE A 654 -17.86 0.07 10.43
C ILE A 654 -18.12 1.18 9.41
N THR A 655 -17.62 1.03 8.18
CA THR A 655 -17.77 2.03 7.11
C THR A 655 -19.25 2.25 6.79
N ASN A 656 -20.02 1.18 6.62
CA ASN A 656 -21.45 1.26 6.35
C ASN A 656 -22.22 1.91 7.50
N GLY A 657 -21.89 1.56 8.74
CA GLY A 657 -22.51 2.19 9.92
C GLY A 657 -22.19 3.68 10.04
N LEU A 658 -20.97 4.10 9.70
CA LEU A 658 -20.61 5.52 9.66
C LEU A 658 -21.31 6.27 8.53
N SER A 659 -21.43 5.66 7.35
CA SER A 659 -22.17 6.25 6.23
C SER A 659 -23.65 6.48 6.55
N MET A 660 -24.29 5.53 7.25
CA MET A 660 -25.66 5.72 7.78
C MET A 660 -25.77 6.88 8.78
N LEU A 661 -24.67 7.28 9.42
CA LEU A 661 -24.58 8.43 10.31
C LEU A 661 -24.15 9.72 9.59
N GLY A 662 -23.90 9.69 8.27
CA GLY A 662 -23.37 10.81 7.49
C GLY A 662 -21.91 11.13 7.80
N LEU A 663 -21.13 10.12 8.21
CA LEU A 663 -19.73 10.25 8.64
C LEU A 663 -18.74 9.63 7.63
N ASP A 664 -18.97 9.85 6.34
CA ASP A 664 -18.24 9.23 5.23
C ASP A 664 -16.76 9.66 5.12
N ASN A 665 -16.36 10.78 5.72
CA ASN A 665 -14.99 11.29 5.63
C ASN A 665 -14.04 10.67 6.67
N ILE A 666 -14.54 9.81 7.56
CA ILE A 666 -13.71 9.07 8.50
C ILE A 666 -13.06 7.90 7.77
N ALA A 667 -11.73 7.86 7.75
CA ALA A 667 -11.02 6.75 7.15
C ALA A 667 -11.17 5.48 8.01
N VAL A 668 -11.49 4.35 7.38
CA VAL A 668 -11.54 3.02 8.01
C VAL A 668 -10.71 2.05 7.18
N GLY A 669 -9.92 1.20 7.82
CA GLY A 669 -9.06 0.27 7.10
C GLY A 669 -8.23 -0.64 7.98
N SER A 670 -7.47 -1.54 7.35
CA SER A 670 -6.55 -2.44 8.05
C SER A 670 -5.23 -1.76 8.42
N ALA A 671 -4.45 -2.40 9.30
CA ALA A 671 -3.13 -1.89 9.69
C ALA A 671 -2.22 -1.72 8.46
N GLU A 672 -2.31 -2.63 7.48
CA GLU A 672 -1.61 -2.57 6.20
C GLU A 672 -2.01 -1.34 5.38
N GLN A 673 -3.31 -1.05 5.27
CA GLN A 673 -3.82 0.10 4.52
C GLN A 673 -3.45 1.44 5.17
N TYR A 674 -3.16 1.42 6.48
CA TYR A 674 -2.75 2.59 7.26
C TYR A 674 -1.23 2.78 7.35
N GLN A 675 -0.43 1.91 6.72
CA GLN A 675 1.02 2.12 6.67
C GLN A 675 1.32 3.43 5.92
N GLY A 676 2.14 4.30 6.53
CA GLY A 676 2.44 5.64 6.03
C GLY A 676 1.36 6.71 6.28
N ARG A 677 0.18 6.36 6.82
CA ARG A 677 -0.87 7.32 7.20
C ARG A 677 -0.82 7.64 8.68
N GLU A 678 -1.26 8.83 9.08
CA GLU A 678 -1.36 9.28 10.47
C GLU A 678 -2.62 10.13 10.68
N LYS A 679 -3.14 10.14 11.91
CA LYS A 679 -4.35 10.88 12.31
C LYS A 679 -4.19 11.47 13.70
N ALA A 680 -4.92 12.54 13.98
CA ALA A 680 -4.91 13.16 15.31
C ALA A 680 -5.39 12.16 16.37
N VAL A 681 -6.46 11.41 16.05
CA VAL A 681 -7.01 10.33 16.87
C VAL A 681 -7.06 9.04 16.08
N ILE A 682 -6.63 7.93 16.70
CA ILE A 682 -6.83 6.58 16.15
C ILE A 682 -7.69 5.75 17.09
N ILE A 683 -8.69 5.10 16.51
CA ILE A 683 -9.51 4.09 17.19
C ILE A 683 -9.15 2.72 16.63
N ILE A 684 -8.79 1.77 17.49
CA ILE A 684 -8.41 0.41 17.11
C ILE A 684 -9.51 -0.54 17.56
N SER A 685 -10.12 -1.28 16.63
CA SER A 685 -11.03 -2.39 16.94
C SER A 685 -10.30 -3.71 16.74
N THR A 686 -10.30 -4.56 17.76
CA THR A 686 -9.52 -5.82 17.74
C THR A 686 -10.33 -7.01 17.24
N VAL A 687 -11.66 -6.95 17.31
CA VAL A 687 -12.67 -7.93 16.88
C VAL A 687 -12.66 -9.24 17.68
N ARG A 688 -11.48 -9.73 18.04
CA ARG A 688 -11.26 -11.09 18.57
C ARG A 688 -11.80 -11.27 19.98
N SER A 689 -12.89 -12.03 20.09
CA SER A 689 -13.53 -12.45 21.35
C SER A 689 -13.84 -13.95 21.38
N ASN A 690 -13.74 -14.57 22.56
CA ASN A 690 -14.10 -15.96 22.86
C ASN A 690 -13.41 -17.02 21.98
N ARG A 691 -12.12 -16.85 21.69
CA ARG A 691 -11.29 -17.81 20.91
C ARG A 691 -10.05 -18.28 21.68
N THR A 692 -9.47 -19.40 21.27
CA THR A 692 -8.21 -19.94 21.82
C THR A 692 -7.00 -19.12 21.40
N THR A 693 -7.01 -18.55 20.18
CA THR A 693 -5.92 -17.72 19.65
C THR A 693 -6.36 -16.28 19.39
N VAL A 694 -5.39 -15.36 19.28
CA VAL A 694 -5.63 -13.98 18.79
C VAL A 694 -5.62 -13.87 17.27
N GLY A 695 -5.28 -14.95 16.55
CA GLY A 695 -5.25 -15.01 15.09
C GLY A 695 -4.26 -14.01 14.48
N PHE A 696 -4.72 -13.24 13.48
CA PHE A 696 -3.90 -12.22 12.80
C PHE A 696 -3.28 -11.18 13.72
N LEU A 697 -3.83 -10.97 14.92
CA LEU A 697 -3.26 -10.05 15.90
C LEU A 697 -1.98 -10.56 16.59
N ALA A 698 -1.58 -11.82 16.38
CA ALA A 698 -0.37 -12.41 16.97
C ALA A 698 0.92 -11.81 16.40
N ASP A 699 0.89 -11.27 15.17
CA ASP A 699 2.06 -10.61 14.60
C ASP A 699 2.34 -9.29 15.35
N ALA A 700 3.41 -9.28 16.14
CA ALA A 700 3.83 -8.12 16.92
C ALA A 700 4.07 -6.88 16.05
N ARG A 701 4.45 -7.05 14.77
CA ARG A 701 4.65 -5.94 13.82
C ARG A 701 3.35 -5.23 13.49
N ARG A 702 2.21 -5.95 13.46
CA ARG A 702 0.87 -5.35 13.28
C ARG A 702 0.49 -4.45 14.45
N LEU A 703 0.75 -4.92 15.67
CA LEU A 703 0.53 -4.13 16.87
C LEU A 703 1.40 -2.86 16.85
N ASN A 704 2.67 -3.00 16.49
CA ASN A 704 3.59 -1.86 16.36
C ASN A 704 3.07 -0.81 15.36
N VAL A 705 2.63 -1.24 14.16
CA VAL A 705 2.03 -0.34 13.17
C VAL A 705 0.80 0.36 13.73
N ALA A 706 -0.14 -0.39 14.31
CA ALA A 706 -1.42 0.14 14.79
C ALA A 706 -1.23 1.18 15.91
N LEU A 707 -0.37 0.91 16.89
CA LEU A 707 -0.11 1.83 18.02
C LEU A 707 0.58 3.14 17.60
N THR A 708 1.30 3.13 16.48
CA THR A 708 2.16 4.25 16.05
C THR A 708 1.53 5.13 14.95
N ARG A 709 0.19 5.05 14.79
CA ARG A 709 -0.57 5.86 13.82
C ARG A 709 -1.12 7.17 14.39
N ALA A 710 -1.35 7.23 15.71
CA ALA A 710 -1.98 8.39 16.36
C ALA A 710 -0.96 9.49 16.68
N GLN A 711 -1.37 10.75 16.53
CA GLN A 711 -0.58 11.90 16.98
C GLN A 711 -0.81 12.19 18.47
N ALA A 712 -2.08 12.26 18.90
CA ALA A 712 -2.42 12.76 20.24
C ALA A 712 -3.25 11.80 21.10
N LEU A 713 -4.13 10.99 20.50
CA LEU A 713 -5.04 10.12 21.26
C LEU A 713 -5.22 8.76 20.59
N THR A 714 -5.07 7.70 21.37
CA THR A 714 -5.36 6.32 20.93
C THR A 714 -6.47 5.70 21.77
N ILE A 715 -7.51 5.18 21.13
CA ILE A 715 -8.59 4.43 21.78
C ILE A 715 -8.59 3.01 21.24
N ILE A 716 -8.45 2.02 22.11
CA ILE A 716 -8.45 0.61 21.72
C ILE A 716 -9.71 -0.03 22.29
N VAL A 717 -10.49 -0.68 21.43
CA VAL A 717 -11.69 -1.41 21.77
C VAL A 717 -11.41 -2.89 21.55
N GLY A 718 -11.54 -3.70 22.59
CA GLY A 718 -11.22 -5.11 22.47
C GLY A 718 -11.47 -5.96 23.70
N ASN A 719 -11.37 -7.28 23.52
CA ASN A 719 -11.56 -8.25 24.59
C ASN A 719 -10.22 -8.60 25.25
N PRO A 720 -9.96 -8.12 26.48
CA PRO A 720 -8.68 -8.34 27.15
C PRO A 720 -8.40 -9.82 27.42
N ALA A 721 -9.42 -10.62 27.75
CA ALA A 721 -9.25 -12.05 28.03
C ALA A 721 -8.75 -12.83 26.81
N ASN A 722 -9.11 -12.38 25.61
CA ASN A 722 -8.61 -12.95 24.36
C ASN A 722 -7.21 -12.44 24.02
N LEU A 723 -6.98 -11.14 24.15
CA LEU A 723 -5.70 -10.51 23.81
C LEU A 723 -4.56 -10.95 24.73
N MET A 724 -4.81 -11.18 26.02
CA MET A 724 -3.80 -11.65 26.98
C MET A 724 -3.21 -13.04 26.66
N LYS A 725 -3.80 -13.78 25.72
CA LYS A 725 -3.26 -15.07 25.27
C LYS A 725 -2.01 -14.93 24.40
N ASP A 726 -1.78 -13.75 23.83
CA ASP A 726 -0.54 -13.43 23.13
C ASP A 726 0.44 -12.70 24.05
N ARG A 727 1.73 -13.03 23.97
CA ARG A 727 2.77 -12.48 24.85
C ARG A 727 2.96 -10.98 24.66
N THR A 728 2.90 -10.49 23.42
CA THR A 728 3.11 -9.06 23.11
C THR A 728 1.93 -8.24 23.59
N TRP A 729 0.71 -8.69 23.29
CA TRP A 729 -0.52 -8.08 23.81
C TRP A 729 -0.62 -8.12 25.33
N TYR A 730 -0.19 -9.20 25.97
CA TYR A 730 -0.12 -9.29 27.43
C TYR A 730 0.79 -8.20 28.02
N LYS A 731 2.01 -8.03 27.50
CA LYS A 731 2.91 -6.95 27.94
C LYS A 731 2.29 -5.57 27.73
N PHE A 732 1.63 -5.35 26.60
CA PHE A 732 0.94 -4.10 26.31
C PHE A 732 -0.20 -3.82 27.32
N LEU A 733 -1.05 -4.80 27.59
CA LEU A 733 -2.14 -4.66 28.56
C LEU A 733 -1.63 -4.46 30.00
N LYS A 734 -0.46 -5.00 30.35
CA LYS A 734 0.22 -4.72 31.61
C LYS A 734 0.62 -3.25 31.73
N LEU A 735 1.13 -2.64 30.64
CA LEU A 735 1.42 -1.20 30.59
C LEU A 735 0.14 -0.36 30.75
N ILE A 736 -0.94 -0.71 30.06
CA ILE A 736 -2.25 -0.04 30.16
C ILE A 736 -2.76 -0.07 31.61
N ARG A 737 -2.69 -1.24 32.27
CA ARG A 737 -3.12 -1.40 33.66
C ARG A 737 -2.25 -0.59 34.62
N ALA A 738 -0.92 -0.61 34.44
CA ALA A 738 0.02 0.17 35.27
C ALA A 738 -0.28 1.68 35.18
N ASN A 739 -0.68 2.16 34.00
CA ASN A 739 -1.06 3.55 33.76
C ASN A 739 -2.52 3.86 34.10
N LYS A 740 -3.29 2.92 34.67
CA LYS A 740 -4.72 3.08 35.00
C LYS A 740 -5.58 3.57 33.81
N ALA A 741 -5.26 3.08 32.61
CA ALA A 741 -5.82 3.55 31.34
C ALA A 741 -6.98 2.68 30.81
N ILE A 742 -7.75 2.05 31.71
CA ILE A 742 -8.81 1.09 31.38
C ILE A 742 -10.19 1.76 31.50
N ALA A 743 -11.04 1.53 30.51
CA ALA A 743 -12.47 1.84 30.53
C ALA A 743 -13.31 0.55 30.33
N GLY A 744 -14.58 0.58 30.75
CA GLY A 744 -15.49 -0.57 30.66
C GLY A 744 -15.28 -1.58 31.78
N LYS A 745 -15.40 -2.88 31.48
CA LYS A 745 -15.23 -3.96 32.48
C LYS A 745 -13.78 -4.07 32.95
N ILE A 746 -13.56 -4.08 34.27
CA ILE A 746 -12.25 -4.30 34.87
C ILE A 746 -11.82 -5.76 34.66
N PHE A 747 -10.53 -5.98 34.36
CA PHE A 747 -9.93 -7.30 34.18
C PHE A 747 -8.60 -7.41 34.90
N ASN A 748 -8.21 -8.64 35.27
CA ASN A 748 -6.91 -8.94 35.88
C ASN A 748 -5.93 -9.47 34.82
N CYS A 749 -4.67 -9.05 34.93
CA CYS A 749 -3.58 -9.55 34.09
C CYS A 749 -2.94 -10.75 34.78
N ASN A 750 -3.46 -11.95 34.51
CA ASN A 750 -2.78 -13.18 34.91
C ASN A 750 -1.74 -13.51 33.83
N GLU A 751 -0.57 -14.01 34.22
CA GLU A 751 0.42 -14.47 33.24
C GLU A 751 -0.22 -15.52 32.30
N PRO A 752 0.03 -15.44 30.99
CA PRO A 752 -0.40 -16.50 30.09
C PRO A 752 0.26 -17.80 30.56
N ILE A 753 -0.55 -18.86 30.73
CA ILE A 753 -0.03 -20.19 31.03
C ILE A 753 0.90 -20.55 29.87
N SER A 754 2.20 -20.66 30.17
CA SER A 754 3.21 -21.05 29.21
C SER A 754 3.00 -22.52 28.87
N GLU A 755 2.27 -22.82 27.80
CA GLU A 755 2.31 -24.09 27.09
C GLU A 755 1.55 -23.98 25.77
N GLN A 756 2.29 -23.61 24.73
CA GLN A 756 2.55 -24.46 23.60
C GLN A 756 3.77 -23.82 22.92
N THR A 757 4.88 -24.55 22.88
CA THR A 757 5.84 -24.42 21.78
C THR A 757 5.05 -24.22 20.49
N ASP A 758 5.57 -23.44 19.55
CA ASP A 758 5.14 -23.57 18.17
C ASP A 758 5.28 -25.06 17.79
N GLU A 759 4.27 -25.88 18.06
CA GLU A 759 3.99 -27.07 17.29
C GLU A 759 3.68 -26.50 15.92
N VAL A 760 4.76 -26.27 15.17
CA VAL A 760 4.76 -26.53 13.75
C VAL A 760 4.02 -27.84 13.63
N GLU A 761 2.77 -27.79 13.15
CA GLU A 761 2.06 -28.99 12.73
C GLU A 761 3.10 -29.86 12.00
N PRO A 762 3.28 -31.13 12.39
CA PRO A 762 4.21 -32.00 11.70
C PRO A 762 3.95 -31.88 10.20
N MET A 763 4.99 -31.58 9.41
CA MET A 763 4.91 -31.38 7.95
C MET A 763 4.21 -32.54 7.21
N ASN A 764 3.96 -33.66 7.88
CA ASN A 764 3.34 -34.87 7.37
C ASN A 764 1.81 -34.79 7.18
N GLY A 765 1.17 -33.66 7.47
CA GLY A 765 -0.29 -33.52 7.46
C GLY A 765 -0.90 -32.63 6.38
N TRP A 766 -0.10 -31.97 5.53
CA TRP A 766 -0.64 -31.12 4.47
C TRP A 766 -1.20 -32.01 3.36
N ASN A 767 -2.52 -32.20 3.36
CA ASN A 767 -3.20 -32.88 2.28
C ASN A 767 -3.22 -31.93 1.07
N PHE A 768 -2.26 -32.11 0.16
CA PHE A 768 -2.12 -31.35 -1.08
C PHE A 768 -3.07 -31.81 -2.21
N ALA A 769 -4.07 -32.66 -1.86
CA ALA A 769 -5.07 -33.19 -2.77
C ALA A 769 -6.22 -32.21 -3.07
#